data_AF-I0HQU3-F1
#
_entry.id   AF-I0HQU3-F1
#
_cell.length_a   1.000
_cell.length_b   1.000
_cell.length_c   1.000
_cell.angle_alpha   90.00
_cell.angle_beta   90.00
_cell.angle_gamma   90.00
#
_symmetry.space_group_name_H-M   'P 1'
#
loop_
_entity.id
_entity.type
_entity.pdbx_description
1 polymer ?
#
loop_
_entity_poly.entity_id
_entity_poly.type
_entity_poly.pdbx_seq_one_letter_code
_entity_poly.pdbx_strand_id
1 'polypeptide(L)'
;MPNPSPIPSWRLAAAALATVFAALLAGCGGGSEGNAEAPPQSERPTLAGRVTDGRTATDVRSLQITVKGNVGTARTAEGRAAPVDGSDYLASLDQLSGPYLLSDSAVASTYGLYSVATGPGVANLTPLTTLLVAQLLGQEPGAYFAALGNRGGFTQADAAAVAAAQQRVRRYLQREFGFELPADLGDFVTTPFDRVDGDRMYDTLRSLVARIGQDGDVSAVVSALAQESGRCRVEQISVRSGAHDDAFCPFTKSNAADPDDAELRVLGFANRHGDTLTLRLRDAVLVDLRFASAEGETAACSGSACSGVTVGAAADGGVRTLSFDATVLAGPGGTLTLAGSLRSAAAGVELPGLPCTANFYYLVDAAAGSAEGFCATPDDFGLGAAGQSQPSGATRRVYTFGDGSGGPSLEVVVQGDAVVRALVYTTDPDTGAAVARYQCRDGGCGGVTLGAETVDESLGLPILLRPMHFDGAQLHAVLPDDSLSAESWITVQAELTGYHYDDPSALPLSPLPCAAGAPSVVAAPSDQAATVTICEPADTQGFQLRSTSRDEDGQLVLGIAGLLSDGAGSYVSANSLVVALTPSGSVAYAFFDAFGGPRYECRGSGCAGITVTGPDAAGERQVRLDATVLQETGTGGLAADRSATLDGSFVAPPEP
;
A
#
# COMPACT_ATOMS: atom_id res chain seq x y z
N MET A 1 33.12 7.28 -41.67
CA MET A 1 33.97 8.48 -41.67
C MET A 1 33.10 9.68 -42.02
N PRO A 2 33.20 10.78 -41.26
CA PRO A 2 32.14 11.75 -41.10
C PRO A 2 32.41 13.03 -41.90
N ASN A 3 31.36 13.83 -42.14
CA ASN A 3 31.52 15.29 -42.08
C ASN A 3 30.20 15.97 -41.70
N PRO A 4 30.25 17.07 -40.93
CA PRO A 4 29.15 17.58 -40.11
C PRO A 4 28.52 18.84 -40.71
N SER A 5 27.48 19.33 -40.04
CA SER A 5 26.88 20.65 -40.30
C SER A 5 26.38 21.25 -38.97
N PRO A 6 26.30 22.59 -38.86
CA PRO A 6 27.11 23.31 -37.88
C PRO A 6 26.33 23.97 -36.74
N ILE A 7 27.10 24.28 -35.69
CA ILE A 7 26.75 25.19 -34.59
C ILE A 7 26.78 26.64 -35.11
N PRO A 8 25.83 27.52 -34.71
CA PRO A 8 26.08 28.95 -34.67
C PRO A 8 26.44 29.38 -33.24
N SER A 9 27.70 29.72 -33.05
CA SER A 9 28.17 30.66 -32.05
C SER A 9 28.20 32.07 -32.67
N TRP A 10 28.37 33.11 -31.84
CA TRP A 10 28.79 34.52 -32.08
C TRP A 10 27.83 35.45 -31.29
N ARG A 11 28.23 36.37 -30.40
CA ARG A 11 29.49 37.02 -29.97
C ARG A 11 29.25 37.53 -28.51
N LEU A 12 30.15 37.32 -27.54
CA LEU A 12 31.33 38.14 -27.20
C LEU A 12 31.07 39.66 -27.15
N ALA A 13 31.13 40.25 -25.96
CA ALA A 13 32.11 41.30 -25.64
C ALA A 13 32.18 41.54 -24.12
N ALA A 14 33.38 41.40 -23.59
CA ALA A 14 33.81 41.71 -22.24
C ALA A 14 34.40 43.13 -22.14
N ALA A 15 34.46 43.68 -20.92
CA ALA A 15 35.51 44.54 -20.32
C ALA A 15 34.86 45.43 -19.24
N ALA A 16 35.12 45.30 -17.93
CA ALA A 16 36.36 45.44 -17.14
C ALA A 16 36.66 46.90 -16.69
N LEU A 17 36.74 47.08 -15.36
CA LEU A 17 37.58 47.97 -14.48
C LEU A 17 36.72 48.45 -13.27
N ALA A 18 36.96 47.99 -12.02
CA ALA A 18 37.97 48.45 -11.04
C ALA A 18 37.91 49.99 -10.79
N THR A 19 37.81 50.56 -9.57
CA THR A 19 38.68 50.39 -8.39
C THR A 19 38.17 51.27 -7.20
N VAL A 20 38.13 50.71 -5.97
CA VAL A 20 38.56 51.24 -4.63
C VAL A 20 38.13 52.64 -4.10
N PHE A 21 37.67 52.72 -2.83
CA PHE A 21 38.17 53.55 -1.69
C PHE A 21 37.33 53.20 -0.42
N ALA A 22 37.86 52.43 0.53
CA ALA A 22 38.64 52.80 1.73
C ALA A 22 37.80 53.27 2.95
N ALA A 23 38.14 52.66 4.09
CA ALA A 23 37.53 52.77 5.40
C ALA A 23 37.73 54.11 6.11
N LEU A 24 36.83 54.43 7.04
CA LEU A 24 37.07 55.34 8.16
C LEU A 24 36.53 54.72 9.45
N LEU A 25 37.47 54.31 10.30
CA LEU A 25 37.29 54.15 11.76
C LEU A 25 37.59 55.50 12.42
N ALA A 26 36.67 56.00 13.25
CA ALA A 26 36.94 56.59 14.57
C ALA A 26 35.72 57.39 15.05
N GLY A 27 35.24 57.05 16.25
CA GLY A 27 34.18 57.80 16.92
C GLY A 27 33.81 57.16 18.26
N CYS A 28 34.77 57.15 19.20
CA CYS A 28 34.45 56.98 20.62
C CYS A 28 33.76 58.26 21.10
N GLY A 29 32.48 58.16 21.46
CA GLY A 29 31.70 59.21 22.09
C GLY A 29 30.66 58.56 22.99
N GLY A 30 30.95 58.54 24.30
CA GLY A 30 30.01 58.07 25.31
C GLY A 30 28.93 59.10 25.62
N GLY A 31 27.80 58.59 26.14
CA GLY A 31 26.89 59.36 26.99
C GLY A 31 25.40 59.23 26.64
N SER A 32 24.63 58.81 27.64
CA SER A 32 23.19 59.05 27.86
C SER A 32 22.20 57.96 27.44
N GLU A 33 21.80 57.18 28.45
CA GLU A 33 20.49 56.60 28.76
C GLU A 33 19.54 56.27 27.59
N GLY A 34 19.36 54.95 27.40
CA GLY A 34 18.56 54.36 26.34
C GLY A 34 17.06 54.45 26.54
N ASN A 35 16.38 54.59 25.41
CA ASN A 35 15.21 53.80 25.01
C ASN A 35 15.23 53.77 23.48
N ALA A 36 16.20 53.02 22.91
CA ALA A 36 16.12 52.65 21.51
C ALA A 36 15.05 51.57 21.40
N GLU A 37 13.88 51.98 20.95
CA GLU A 37 12.77 51.12 20.55
C GLU A 37 13.34 50.04 19.62
N ALA A 38 13.29 48.78 20.09
CA ALA A 38 13.76 47.66 19.30
C ALA A 38 13.01 47.66 17.96
N PRO A 39 13.69 47.39 16.82
CA PRO A 39 12.99 47.27 15.55
C PRO A 39 11.86 46.22 15.70
N PRO A 40 10.66 46.47 15.13
CA PRO A 40 9.54 45.54 15.28
C PRO A 40 10.01 44.16 14.85
N GLN A 41 9.98 43.21 15.79
CA GLN A 41 10.24 41.82 15.48
C GLN A 41 9.19 41.41 14.45
N SER A 42 9.60 41.00 13.24
CA SER A 42 8.68 40.37 12.30
C SER A 42 7.98 39.24 13.04
N GLU A 43 6.67 39.39 13.28
CA GLU A 43 5.86 38.36 13.92
C GLU A 43 6.03 37.08 13.10
N ARG A 44 6.61 36.07 13.74
CA ARG A 44 6.80 34.77 13.10
C ARG A 44 5.42 34.16 12.87
N PRO A 45 5.17 33.56 11.69
CA PRO A 45 3.89 32.93 11.42
C PRO A 45 3.65 31.81 12.43
N THR A 46 2.47 31.78 13.04
CA THR A 46 2.10 30.79 14.06
C THR A 46 0.71 30.21 13.78
N LEU A 47 0.50 28.99 14.29
CA LEU A 47 -0.83 28.42 14.50
C LEU A 47 -1.13 28.41 15.99
N ALA A 48 -2.31 28.86 16.34
CA ALA A 48 -2.84 28.77 17.69
C ALA A 48 -4.20 28.09 17.68
N GLY A 49 -4.59 27.47 18.77
CA GLY A 49 -5.91 26.88 18.86
C GLY A 49 -6.14 26.10 20.13
N ARG A 50 -7.31 25.48 20.19
CA ARG A 50 -7.77 24.70 21.33
C ARG A 50 -7.92 23.23 20.97
N VAL A 51 -7.58 22.37 21.92
CA VAL A 51 -7.70 20.91 21.80
C VAL A 51 -8.75 20.42 22.80
N THR A 52 -9.73 19.67 22.30
CA THR A 52 -10.73 19.00 23.15
C THR A 52 -11.26 17.76 22.44
N ASP A 53 -11.43 16.69 23.18
CA ASP A 53 -12.12 15.47 22.74
C ASP A 53 -13.64 15.53 22.98
N GLY A 54 -14.17 16.71 23.35
CA GLY A 54 -15.58 16.91 23.69
C GLY A 54 -16.01 16.33 25.04
N ARG A 55 -15.08 15.89 25.90
CA ARG A 55 -15.39 15.38 27.25
C ARG A 55 -15.07 16.44 28.31
N THR A 56 -15.75 16.34 29.46
CA THR A 56 -15.73 17.36 30.53
C THR A 56 -14.49 17.29 31.44
N ALA A 57 -13.63 16.28 31.31
CA ALA A 57 -12.48 16.08 32.19
C ALA A 57 -11.40 15.22 31.52
N THR A 58 -10.57 15.83 30.68
CA THR A 58 -9.25 15.29 30.38
C THR A 58 -8.24 16.27 30.96
N ASP A 59 -7.53 15.80 31.99
CA ASP A 59 -6.34 16.43 32.53
C ASP A 59 -5.28 16.31 31.42
N VAL A 60 -5.26 17.25 30.47
CA VAL A 60 -4.35 17.24 29.32
C VAL A 60 -2.94 17.65 29.80
N ARG A 61 -2.36 16.88 30.72
CA ARG A 61 -1.10 17.22 31.40
C ARG A 61 0.15 17.07 30.54
N SER A 62 -0.01 16.77 29.25
CA SER A 62 1.08 16.76 28.28
C SER A 62 0.51 16.85 26.86
N LEU A 63 -0.04 18.00 26.51
CA LEU A 63 -0.43 18.25 25.13
C LEU A 63 0.83 18.48 24.29
N GLN A 64 1.04 17.65 23.29
CA GLN A 64 2.04 17.90 22.25
C GLN A 64 1.30 17.96 20.92
N ILE A 65 1.46 19.06 20.20
CA ILE A 65 0.87 19.26 18.88
C ILE A 65 1.98 19.20 17.86
N THR A 66 1.87 18.27 16.92
CA THR A 66 2.78 18.17 15.79
C THR A 66 2.10 18.73 14.54
N VAL A 67 2.78 19.65 13.87
CA VAL A 67 2.35 20.32 12.64
C VAL A 67 3.25 19.88 11.50
N LYS A 68 2.64 19.40 10.41
CA LYS A 68 3.32 19.05 9.15
C LYS A 68 2.79 19.96 8.04
N GLY A 69 3.69 20.58 7.29
CA GLY A 69 3.32 21.43 6.14
C GLY A 69 3.33 20.68 4.82
N ASN A 70 3.06 21.40 3.73
CA ASN A 70 3.34 20.95 2.37
C ASN A 70 4.85 20.80 2.14
N VAL A 71 5.62 21.77 2.61
CA VAL A 71 7.09 21.78 2.53
C VAL A 71 7.66 22.08 3.91
N GLY A 72 8.74 21.40 4.27
CA GLY A 72 9.54 21.69 5.45
C GLY A 72 9.46 20.63 6.53
N THR A 73 10.27 20.78 7.56
CA THR A 73 10.37 19.80 8.65
C THR A 73 9.24 19.98 9.66
N ALA A 74 8.61 18.88 10.05
CA ALA A 74 7.57 18.86 11.07
C ALA A 74 7.98 19.63 12.33
N ARG A 75 7.01 20.34 12.93
CA ARG A 75 7.20 21.14 14.14
C ARG A 75 6.35 20.59 15.25
N THR A 76 6.96 20.32 16.40
CA THR A 76 6.23 19.95 17.61
C THR A 76 6.21 21.14 18.56
N ALA A 77 5.03 21.47 19.05
CA ALA A 77 4.81 22.47 20.08
C ALA A 77 4.25 21.79 21.33
N GLU A 78 4.76 22.20 22.49
CA GLU A 78 4.14 21.85 23.76
C GLU A 78 2.91 22.74 23.98
N GLY A 79 1.86 22.16 24.56
CA GLY A 79 0.69 22.89 24.99
C GLY A 79 1.08 24.03 25.93
N ARG A 80 0.47 25.19 25.75
CA ARG A 80 0.60 26.26 26.73
C ARG A 80 -0.35 25.94 27.87
N ALA A 81 0.16 26.00 29.10
CA ALA A 81 -0.69 26.13 30.26
C ALA A 81 -1.47 27.46 30.14
N ALA A 82 -2.67 27.42 29.56
CA ALA A 82 -3.65 28.47 29.77
C ALA A 82 -4.01 28.53 31.27
N PRO A 83 -4.46 29.67 31.81
CA PRO A 83 -4.61 29.88 33.26
C PRO A 83 -5.56 28.91 33.99
N VAL A 84 -6.28 28.04 33.28
CA VAL A 84 -7.32 27.19 33.87
C VAL A 84 -7.16 25.70 33.48
N ASP A 85 -6.82 25.35 32.22
CA ASP A 85 -7.15 23.99 31.71
C ASP A 85 -6.09 23.28 30.82
N GLY A 86 -5.00 23.94 30.40
CA GLY A 86 -3.94 23.32 29.58
C GLY A 86 -4.32 22.89 28.15
N SER A 87 -5.48 23.30 27.64
CA SER A 87 -6.03 22.89 26.33
C SER A 87 -5.58 23.73 25.13
N ASP A 88 -4.84 24.81 25.36
CA ASP A 88 -4.45 25.76 24.30
C ASP A 88 -3.03 25.45 23.82
N TYR A 89 -2.77 25.67 22.54
CA TYR A 89 -1.43 25.50 21.97
C TYR A 89 -1.03 26.69 21.10
N LEU A 90 0.28 26.84 20.92
CA LEU A 90 0.88 27.79 19.99
C LEU A 90 2.06 27.12 19.29
N ALA A 91 1.92 26.84 18.00
CA ALA A 91 2.95 26.23 17.17
C ALA A 91 3.59 27.25 16.22
N SER A 92 4.92 27.26 16.16
CA SER A 92 5.65 28.04 15.15
C SER A 92 5.54 27.36 13.79
N LEU A 93 5.31 28.17 12.75
CA LEU A 93 5.35 27.74 11.35
C LEU A 93 6.69 28.05 10.68
N ASP A 94 7.72 28.41 11.46
CA ASP A 94 9.05 28.68 10.90
C ASP A 94 9.52 27.48 10.06
N GLN A 95 9.95 27.76 8.83
CA GLN A 95 10.41 26.77 7.85
C GLN A 95 9.34 25.76 7.38
N LEU A 96 8.05 25.99 7.69
CA LEU A 96 6.93 25.25 7.14
C LEU A 96 6.14 26.12 6.15
N SER A 97 5.76 25.53 5.01
CA SER A 97 4.84 26.16 4.06
C SER A 97 3.51 25.41 4.03
N GLY A 98 2.41 26.17 3.98
CA GLY A 98 1.07 25.62 3.97
C GLY A 98 0.71 24.87 2.68
N PRO A 99 -0.39 24.10 2.68
CA PRO A 99 -1.27 23.87 3.82
C PRO A 99 -0.63 23.02 4.93
N TYR A 100 -1.27 22.99 6.10
CA TYR A 100 -0.78 22.33 7.31
C TYR A 100 -1.75 21.25 7.78
N LEU A 101 -1.21 20.13 8.24
CA LEU A 101 -1.91 19.05 8.93
C LEU A 101 -1.39 18.98 10.37
N LEU A 102 -2.30 18.82 11.32
CA LEU A 102 -2.01 18.85 12.74
C LEU A 102 -2.50 17.55 13.39
N SER A 103 -1.72 17.03 14.33
CA SER A 103 -2.10 15.92 15.21
C SER A 103 -1.78 16.29 16.65
N ASP A 104 -2.62 15.85 17.58
CA ASP A 104 -2.18 15.71 18.96
C ASP A 104 -1.39 14.39 19.14
N SER A 105 -0.51 14.36 20.12
CA SER A 105 0.09 13.13 20.65
C SER A 105 -0.21 12.99 22.14
N ALA A 106 -1.36 13.51 22.58
CA ALA A 106 -1.76 13.48 23.97
C ALA A 106 -1.98 12.03 24.42
N VAL A 107 -1.29 11.63 25.49
CA VAL A 107 -1.40 10.29 26.11
C VAL A 107 -2.79 10.03 26.73
N ALA A 108 -3.67 11.03 26.76
CA ALA A 108 -4.95 11.00 27.45
C ALA A 108 -6.19 10.92 26.54
N SER A 109 -6.05 11.11 25.21
CA SER A 109 -7.17 10.91 24.29
C SER A 109 -7.30 9.43 23.94
N THR A 110 -8.53 8.93 23.84
CA THR A 110 -8.79 7.51 23.47
C THR A 110 -8.53 7.27 21.98
N TYR A 111 -8.41 8.34 21.20
CA TYR A 111 -8.14 8.39 19.76
C TYR A 111 -7.40 9.69 19.44
N GLY A 112 -6.53 9.68 18.43
CA GLY A 112 -5.83 10.88 17.97
C GLY A 112 -6.80 11.93 17.39
N LEU A 113 -6.58 13.20 17.73
CA LEU A 113 -7.29 14.35 17.18
C LEU A 113 -6.47 14.98 16.06
N TYR A 114 -7.16 15.29 14.97
CA TYR A 114 -6.55 15.84 13.77
C TYR A 114 -7.25 17.13 13.33
N SER A 115 -6.48 18.02 12.71
CA SER A 115 -6.99 19.24 12.10
C SER A 115 -6.15 19.67 10.92
N VAL A 116 -6.63 20.63 10.15
CA VAL A 116 -5.94 21.20 8.99
C VAL A 116 -5.93 22.71 9.09
N ALA A 117 -4.97 23.37 8.44
CA ALA A 117 -4.97 24.82 8.28
C ALA A 117 -4.45 25.21 6.89
N THR A 118 -5.11 26.16 6.23
CA THR A 118 -4.69 26.65 4.91
C THR A 118 -3.60 27.74 5.01
N GLY A 119 -3.38 28.29 6.20
CA GLY A 119 -2.42 29.36 6.48
C GLY A 119 -2.22 29.57 7.99
N PRO A 120 -1.36 30.53 8.40
CA PRO A 120 -1.22 30.94 9.80
C PRO A 120 -2.54 31.44 10.39
N GLY A 121 -2.71 31.31 11.70
CA GLY A 121 -3.93 31.73 12.40
C GLY A 121 -4.48 30.70 13.37
N VAL A 122 -5.81 30.54 13.40
CA VAL A 122 -6.51 29.63 14.32
C VAL A 122 -6.69 28.25 13.68
N ALA A 123 -6.37 27.18 14.41
CA ALA A 123 -6.72 25.81 14.03
C ALA A 123 -7.07 25.00 15.29
N ASN A 124 -8.34 24.64 15.47
CA ASN A 124 -8.77 23.84 16.61
C ASN A 124 -8.62 22.35 16.30
N LEU A 125 -8.29 21.54 17.30
CA LEU A 125 -8.27 20.07 17.20
C LEU A 125 -9.44 19.51 18.01
N THR A 126 -10.43 18.98 17.31
CA THR A 126 -11.70 18.50 17.85
C THR A 126 -12.17 17.24 17.13
N PRO A 127 -13.18 16.52 17.65
CA PRO A 127 -13.84 15.44 16.92
C PRO A 127 -14.36 15.89 15.55
N LEU A 128 -14.92 17.10 15.43
CA LEU A 128 -15.40 17.65 14.16
C LEU A 128 -14.27 17.89 13.16
N THR A 129 -13.15 18.44 13.59
CA THR A 129 -12.00 18.61 12.69
C THR A 129 -11.39 17.28 12.30
N THR A 130 -11.44 16.27 13.18
CA THR A 130 -10.94 14.92 12.87
C THR A 130 -11.80 14.25 11.79
N LEU A 131 -13.13 14.33 11.90
CA LEU A 131 -14.05 13.88 10.85
C LEU A 131 -13.84 14.65 9.53
N LEU A 132 -13.60 15.97 9.62
CA LEU A 132 -13.27 16.79 8.46
C LEU A 132 -11.98 16.32 7.79
N VAL A 133 -10.92 16.03 8.56
CA VAL A 133 -9.66 15.51 8.02
C VAL A 133 -9.89 14.15 7.35
N ALA A 134 -10.61 13.23 7.99
CA ALA A 134 -10.93 11.93 7.39
C ALA A 134 -11.68 12.07 6.06
N GLN A 135 -12.66 12.98 6.00
CA GLN A 135 -13.41 13.31 4.79
C GLN A 135 -12.52 13.94 3.71
N LEU A 136 -11.61 14.83 4.10
CA LEU A 136 -10.70 15.55 3.22
C LEU A 136 -9.61 14.63 2.65
N LEU A 137 -9.16 13.64 3.42
CA LEU A 137 -8.13 12.71 3.01
C LEU A 137 -8.70 11.50 2.25
N GLY A 138 -9.90 11.04 2.60
CA GLY A 138 -10.42 9.76 2.10
C GLY A 138 -9.71 8.54 2.66
N GLN A 139 -9.08 8.67 3.83
CA GLN A 139 -8.27 7.67 4.51
C GLN A 139 -8.13 8.07 5.97
N GLU A 140 -7.67 7.12 6.78
CA GLU A 140 -7.46 7.33 8.20
C GLU A 140 -6.47 8.47 8.47
N PRO A 141 -6.86 9.53 9.21
CA PRO A 141 -5.98 10.65 9.51
C PRO A 141 -4.68 10.24 10.18
N GLY A 142 -4.71 9.27 11.09
CA GLY A 142 -3.53 8.80 11.80
C GLY A 142 -2.53 8.09 10.91
N ALA A 143 -3.00 7.16 10.08
CA ALA A 143 -2.16 6.44 9.11
C ALA A 143 -1.53 7.42 8.11
N TYR A 144 -2.33 8.34 7.56
CA TYR A 144 -1.80 9.35 6.65
C TYR A 144 -0.82 10.30 7.32
N PHE A 145 -1.13 10.77 8.54
CA PHE A 145 -0.23 11.63 9.29
C PHE A 145 1.11 10.93 9.55
N ALA A 146 1.10 9.66 9.95
CA ALA A 146 2.31 8.86 10.14
C ALA A 146 3.12 8.74 8.83
N ALA A 147 2.43 8.41 7.73
CA ALA A 147 3.01 8.28 6.39
C ALA A 147 3.58 9.58 5.79
N LEU A 148 3.34 10.76 6.38
CA LEU A 148 4.07 11.98 5.95
C LEU A 148 5.49 12.08 6.55
N GLY A 149 5.81 11.24 7.55
CA GLY A 149 7.10 11.32 8.23
C GLY A 149 7.38 12.72 8.78
N ASN A 150 8.64 13.16 8.73
CA ASN A 150 9.03 14.49 9.23
C ASN A 150 9.17 15.57 8.15
N ARG A 151 8.95 15.28 6.86
CA ARG A 151 9.38 16.16 5.75
C ARG A 151 8.26 16.98 5.08
N GLY A 152 7.04 16.88 5.58
CA GLY A 152 5.88 17.55 4.99
C GLY A 152 5.23 16.70 3.88
N GLY A 153 4.69 17.34 2.84
CA GLY A 153 4.02 16.69 1.71
C GLY A 153 2.49 16.83 1.72
N PHE A 154 1.91 17.54 2.69
CA PHE A 154 0.48 17.76 2.74
C PHE A 154 0.03 18.83 1.73
N THR A 155 -0.78 18.44 0.73
CA THR A 155 -1.25 19.34 -0.33
C THR A 155 -2.77 19.48 -0.40
N GLN A 156 -3.51 18.69 0.38
CA GLN A 156 -4.94 18.45 0.12
C GLN A 156 -5.89 19.49 0.73
N ALA A 157 -5.39 20.49 1.47
CA ALA A 157 -6.23 21.53 2.06
C ALA A 157 -6.09 22.88 1.34
N ASP A 158 -7.15 23.27 0.65
CA ASP A 158 -7.45 24.65 0.32
C ASP A 158 -8.81 25.06 0.90
N ALA A 159 -9.14 26.35 0.86
CA ALA A 159 -10.36 26.85 1.48
C ALA A 159 -11.64 26.24 0.88
N ALA A 160 -11.65 25.93 -0.43
CA ALA A 160 -12.80 25.34 -1.09
C ALA A 160 -12.95 23.86 -0.71
N ALA A 161 -11.84 23.12 -0.64
CA ALA A 161 -11.80 21.73 -0.22
C ALA A 161 -12.22 21.55 1.24
N VAL A 162 -11.74 22.43 2.14
CA VAL A 162 -12.13 22.45 3.55
C VAL A 162 -13.63 22.76 3.71
N ALA A 163 -14.14 23.79 3.03
CA ALA A 163 -15.56 24.12 3.06
C ALA A 163 -16.44 22.97 2.52
N ALA A 164 -16.03 22.33 1.42
CA ALA A 164 -16.74 21.19 0.86
C ALA A 164 -16.70 19.96 1.80
N ALA A 165 -15.58 19.71 2.47
CA ALA A 165 -15.46 18.65 3.47
C ALA A 165 -16.37 18.92 4.67
N GLN A 166 -16.45 20.15 5.17
CA GLN A 166 -17.37 20.52 6.25
C GLN A 166 -18.83 20.24 5.89
N GLN A 167 -19.25 20.60 4.68
CA GLN A 167 -20.62 20.33 4.22
C GLN A 167 -20.91 18.84 4.10
N ARG A 168 -19.91 18.03 3.70
CA ARG A 168 -20.05 16.57 3.69
C ARG A 168 -20.14 15.98 5.09
N VAL A 169 -19.31 16.43 6.04
CA VAL A 169 -19.40 16.00 7.45
C VAL A 169 -20.75 16.36 8.06
N ARG A 170 -21.29 17.56 7.79
CA ARG A 170 -22.64 17.95 8.25
C ARG A 170 -23.71 16.97 7.79
N ARG A 171 -23.70 16.63 6.50
CA ARG A 171 -24.65 15.68 5.92
C ARG A 171 -24.48 14.26 6.46
N TYR A 172 -23.23 13.81 6.57
CA TYR A 172 -22.91 12.50 7.14
C TYR A 172 -23.45 12.37 8.58
N LEU A 173 -23.21 13.37 9.43
CA LEU A 173 -23.71 13.34 10.82
C LEU A 173 -25.25 13.35 10.89
N GLN A 174 -25.90 14.12 10.03
CA GLN A 174 -27.36 14.14 9.95
C GLN A 174 -27.92 12.79 9.48
N ARG A 175 -27.35 12.20 8.43
CA ARG A 175 -27.83 10.94 7.84
C ARG A 175 -27.57 9.73 8.74
N GLU A 176 -26.34 9.56 9.21
CA GLU A 176 -25.95 8.36 9.97
C GLU A 176 -26.44 8.40 11.42
N PHE A 177 -26.43 9.58 12.05
CA PHE A 177 -26.69 9.70 13.49
C PHE A 177 -27.95 10.50 13.82
N GLY A 178 -28.65 11.06 12.83
CA GLY A 178 -29.73 12.02 13.07
C GLY A 178 -29.24 13.29 13.76
N PHE A 179 -27.94 13.58 13.67
CA PHE A 179 -27.30 14.67 14.42
C PHE A 179 -27.18 15.93 13.56
N GLU A 180 -28.07 16.89 13.80
CA GLU A 180 -28.06 18.17 13.09
C GLU A 180 -27.11 19.17 13.76
N LEU A 181 -26.07 19.55 13.02
CA LEU A 181 -25.18 20.63 13.44
C LEU A 181 -25.86 21.99 13.29
N PRO A 182 -25.73 22.91 14.27
CA PRO A 182 -26.30 24.24 14.15
C PRO A 182 -25.83 24.96 12.87
N ALA A 183 -26.77 25.61 12.18
CA ALA A 183 -26.51 26.28 10.90
C ALA A 183 -25.49 27.43 11.02
N ASP A 184 -25.41 28.05 12.20
CA ASP A 184 -24.56 29.17 12.58
C ASP A 184 -23.33 28.77 13.42
N LEU A 185 -23.02 27.46 13.54
CA LEU A 185 -21.88 26.94 14.33
C LEU A 185 -20.52 27.54 13.93
N GLY A 186 -20.42 28.14 12.75
CA GLY A 186 -19.19 28.66 12.18
C GLY A 186 -18.34 27.58 11.51
N ASP A 187 -17.10 27.95 11.23
CA ASP A 187 -16.06 27.10 10.64
C ASP A 187 -15.51 26.12 11.68
N PHE A 188 -15.36 24.83 11.33
CA PHE A 188 -14.95 23.80 12.29
C PHE A 188 -13.50 23.98 12.75
N VAL A 189 -12.67 24.57 11.89
CA VAL A 189 -11.22 24.70 12.12
C VAL A 189 -10.91 26.00 12.84
N THR A 190 -11.48 27.11 12.39
CA THR A 190 -11.00 28.46 12.73
C THR A 190 -11.87 29.20 13.74
N THR A 191 -13.10 28.73 14.01
CA THR A 191 -14.00 29.40 14.96
C THR A 191 -13.46 29.31 16.39
N PRO A 192 -13.14 30.43 17.05
CA PRO A 192 -12.75 30.41 18.46
C PRO A 192 -13.93 30.00 19.34
N PHE A 193 -13.66 29.28 20.42
CA PHE A 193 -14.68 28.83 21.37
C PHE A 193 -14.10 28.59 22.74
N ASP A 194 -14.90 28.71 23.80
CA ASP A 194 -14.52 28.41 25.18
C ASP A 194 -14.98 27.02 25.66
N ARG A 195 -14.13 26.34 26.44
CA ARG A 195 -14.42 24.99 26.98
C ARG A 195 -15.32 25.06 28.21
N VAL A 196 -16.41 25.82 28.11
CA VAL A 196 -17.36 26.10 29.19
C VAL A 196 -18.78 25.87 28.71
N ASP A 197 -19.64 25.41 29.62
CA ASP A 197 -21.06 25.21 29.32
C ASP A 197 -21.70 26.52 28.86
N GLY A 198 -22.48 26.45 27.78
CA GLY A 198 -23.10 27.61 27.14
C GLY A 198 -22.30 28.19 25.97
N ASP A 199 -21.05 27.75 25.75
CA ASP A 199 -20.37 27.97 24.47
C ASP A 199 -20.95 27.02 23.41
N ARG A 200 -21.42 27.59 22.30
CA ARG A 200 -22.14 26.84 21.25
C ARG A 200 -21.29 25.76 20.60
N MET A 201 -20.02 26.02 20.32
CA MET A 201 -19.14 25.03 19.70
C MET A 201 -18.84 23.92 20.71
N TYR A 202 -18.50 24.26 21.94
CA TYR A 202 -18.21 23.27 22.96
C TYR A 202 -19.43 22.38 23.29
N ASP A 203 -20.61 22.97 23.45
CA ASP A 203 -21.87 22.25 23.67
C ASP A 203 -22.19 21.31 22.50
N THR A 204 -21.89 21.73 21.27
CA THR A 204 -22.04 20.90 20.06
C THR A 204 -21.07 19.72 20.06
N LEU A 205 -19.80 19.94 20.40
CA LEU A 205 -18.80 18.88 20.48
C LEU A 205 -19.15 17.85 21.56
N ARG A 206 -19.61 18.31 22.73
CA ARG A 206 -20.09 17.44 23.80
C ARG A 206 -21.28 16.59 23.35
N SER A 207 -22.25 17.21 22.69
CA SER A 207 -23.45 16.54 22.19
C SER A 207 -23.11 15.52 21.11
N LEU A 208 -22.18 15.86 20.21
CA LEU A 208 -21.69 14.97 19.17
C LEU A 208 -21.05 13.71 19.77
N VAL A 209 -20.11 13.90 20.70
CA VAL A 209 -19.40 12.77 21.33
C VAL A 209 -20.35 11.92 22.17
N ALA A 210 -21.32 12.53 22.85
CA ALA A 210 -22.37 11.80 23.55
C ALA A 210 -23.25 11.00 22.59
N ARG A 211 -23.61 11.56 21.42
CA ARG A 211 -24.41 10.89 20.40
C ARG A 211 -23.66 9.73 19.77
N ILE A 212 -22.43 9.95 19.31
CA ILE A 212 -21.57 8.89 18.77
C ILE A 212 -21.37 7.80 19.82
N GLY A 213 -21.10 8.17 21.09
CA GLY A 213 -20.91 7.22 22.19
C GLY A 213 -22.10 6.31 22.48
N GLN A 214 -23.31 6.62 22.01
CA GLN A 214 -24.47 5.73 22.08
C GLN A 214 -24.43 4.63 21.03
N ASP A 215 -23.87 4.93 19.86
CA ASP A 215 -23.90 4.09 18.66
C ASP A 215 -22.52 3.45 18.35
N GLY A 216 -21.43 3.92 18.99
CA GLY A 216 -20.06 3.42 18.77
C GLY A 216 -18.98 4.30 19.42
N ASP A 217 -17.73 4.19 18.93
CA ASP A 217 -16.62 5.08 19.30
C ASP A 217 -16.30 6.05 18.16
N VAL A 218 -15.78 7.23 18.49
CA VAL A 218 -15.40 8.26 17.52
C VAL A 218 -14.36 7.75 16.54
N SER A 219 -13.43 6.90 16.99
CA SER A 219 -12.45 6.24 16.11
C SER A 219 -13.13 5.42 15.01
N ALA A 220 -14.13 4.61 15.34
CA ALA A 220 -14.88 3.81 14.37
C ALA A 220 -15.66 4.68 13.37
N VAL A 221 -16.21 5.81 13.82
CA VAL A 221 -16.89 6.77 12.93
C VAL A 221 -15.91 7.45 11.98
N VAL A 222 -14.73 7.82 12.48
CA VAL A 222 -13.64 8.36 11.65
C VAL A 222 -13.23 7.35 10.59
N SER A 223 -13.09 6.07 10.95
CA SER A 223 -12.81 4.98 9.99
C SER A 223 -13.89 4.78 8.96
N ALA A 224 -15.15 4.73 9.38
CA ALA A 224 -16.26 4.57 8.45
C ALA A 224 -16.31 5.73 7.43
N LEU A 225 -16.14 6.97 7.90
CA LEU A 225 -16.14 8.16 7.07
C LEU A 225 -14.93 8.22 6.12
N ALA A 226 -13.74 7.88 6.61
CA ALA A 226 -12.52 7.78 5.81
C ALA A 226 -12.71 6.77 4.66
N GLN A 227 -13.21 5.57 4.97
CA GLN A 227 -13.46 4.52 3.99
C GLN A 227 -14.51 4.91 2.96
N GLU A 228 -15.62 5.53 3.39
CA GLU A 228 -16.65 6.03 2.46
C GLU A 228 -16.06 7.08 1.52
N SER A 229 -15.35 8.06 2.09
CA SER A 229 -14.72 9.15 1.34
C SER A 229 -13.65 8.66 0.38
N GLY A 230 -12.86 7.65 0.77
CA GLY A 230 -11.88 7.00 -0.10
C GLY A 230 -12.55 6.30 -1.27
N ARG A 231 -13.64 5.58 -1.02
CA ARG A 231 -14.41 4.88 -2.07
C ARG A 231 -15.00 5.85 -3.09
N CYS A 232 -15.57 6.96 -2.62
CA CYS A 232 -16.10 8.01 -3.48
C CYS A 232 -15.04 8.64 -4.40
N ARG A 233 -13.75 8.60 -4.03
CA ARG A 233 -12.67 9.10 -4.88
C ARG A 233 -12.31 8.13 -6.00
N VAL A 234 -12.45 6.84 -5.75
CA VAL A 234 -12.21 5.79 -6.74
C VAL A 234 -13.37 5.78 -7.74
N GLU A 235 -14.60 5.75 -7.24
CA GLU A 235 -15.78 5.63 -8.08
C GLU A 235 -17.01 6.27 -7.43
N GLN A 236 -17.61 7.21 -8.16
CA GLN A 236 -18.84 7.88 -7.75
C GLN A 236 -19.61 8.43 -8.94
N ILE A 237 -20.89 8.67 -8.72
CA ILE A 237 -21.71 9.59 -9.52
C ILE A 237 -22.29 10.67 -8.61
N SER A 238 -22.51 11.87 -9.14
CA SER A 238 -23.33 12.86 -8.45
C SER A 238 -24.80 12.54 -8.61
N VAL A 239 -25.57 12.76 -7.55
CA VAL A 239 -27.03 12.62 -7.49
C VAL A 239 -27.59 13.96 -7.03
N ARG A 240 -28.26 14.66 -7.93
CA ARG A 240 -28.82 16.00 -7.65
C ARG A 240 -30.33 15.96 -7.54
N SER A 241 -30.85 16.47 -6.42
CA SER A 241 -32.29 16.65 -6.17
C SER A 241 -32.59 18.10 -5.77
N GLY A 242 -33.12 18.89 -6.70
CA GLY A 242 -33.34 20.32 -6.48
C GLY A 242 -32.03 21.05 -6.16
N ALA A 243 -31.90 21.58 -4.94
CA ALA A 243 -30.69 22.26 -4.46
C ALA A 243 -29.67 21.31 -3.78
N HIS A 244 -30.02 20.04 -3.58
CA HIS A 244 -29.17 19.05 -2.93
C HIS A 244 -28.27 18.36 -3.97
N ASP A 245 -26.97 18.26 -3.68
CA ASP A 245 -25.96 17.58 -4.50
C ASP A 245 -25.25 16.54 -3.63
N ASP A 246 -25.52 15.27 -3.88
CA ASP A 246 -24.92 14.15 -3.16
C ASP A 246 -24.03 13.28 -4.07
N ALA A 247 -23.19 12.45 -3.45
CA ALA A 247 -22.37 11.47 -4.14
C ALA A 247 -22.89 10.06 -3.86
N PHE A 248 -23.13 9.30 -4.91
CA PHE A 248 -23.40 7.88 -4.83
C PHE A 248 -22.12 7.09 -5.13
N CYS A 249 -21.62 6.38 -4.13
CA CYS A 249 -20.35 5.66 -4.17
C CYS A 249 -20.63 4.17 -3.96
N PRO A 250 -20.56 3.33 -5.00
CA PRO A 250 -20.97 1.94 -4.90
C PRO A 250 -20.15 1.18 -3.85
N PHE A 251 -20.84 0.61 -2.87
CA PHE A 251 -20.29 -0.31 -1.88
C PHE A 251 -20.39 -1.75 -2.39
N THR A 252 -21.57 -2.17 -2.86
CA THR A 252 -21.77 -3.46 -3.53
C THR A 252 -22.11 -3.26 -5.00
N LYS A 253 -21.82 -4.28 -5.81
CA LYS A 253 -22.13 -4.28 -7.24
C LYS A 253 -22.61 -5.65 -7.68
N SER A 254 -23.59 -5.72 -8.56
CA SER A 254 -24.05 -6.96 -9.14
C SER A 254 -24.28 -6.81 -10.64
N ASN A 255 -24.18 -7.92 -11.34
CA ASN A 255 -24.55 -8.04 -12.74
C ASN A 255 -25.18 -9.41 -12.92
N ALA A 256 -26.50 -9.49 -12.79
CA ALA A 256 -27.25 -10.74 -12.87
C ALA A 256 -28.09 -10.80 -14.16
N ALA A 257 -28.53 -12.00 -14.54
CA ALA A 257 -29.62 -12.11 -15.50
C ALA A 257 -30.91 -11.65 -14.81
N ASP A 258 -31.82 -11.00 -15.55
CA ASP A 258 -33.14 -10.70 -14.99
C ASP A 258 -33.89 -12.02 -14.78
N PRO A 259 -34.48 -12.27 -13.59
CA PRO A 259 -35.17 -13.51 -13.30
C PRO A 259 -36.40 -13.75 -14.19
N ASP A 260 -37.00 -12.68 -14.72
CA ASP A 260 -38.21 -12.74 -15.53
C ASP A 260 -37.90 -12.73 -17.05
N ASP A 261 -36.69 -12.31 -17.44
CA ASP A 261 -36.23 -12.23 -18.84
C ASP A 261 -34.71 -12.50 -18.95
N ALA A 262 -34.35 -13.72 -19.35
CA ALA A 262 -32.95 -14.14 -19.46
C ALA A 262 -32.14 -13.35 -20.52
N GLU A 263 -32.80 -12.64 -21.45
CA GLU A 263 -32.12 -11.74 -22.40
C GLU A 263 -31.76 -10.39 -21.76
N LEU A 264 -32.30 -10.08 -20.59
CA LEU A 264 -31.98 -8.87 -19.84
C LEU A 264 -30.91 -9.13 -18.80
N ARG A 265 -30.06 -8.11 -18.62
CA ARG A 265 -29.07 -8.03 -17.56
C ARG A 265 -29.47 -6.94 -16.58
N VAL A 266 -29.43 -7.26 -15.29
CA VAL A 266 -29.67 -6.33 -14.19
C VAL A 266 -28.33 -5.97 -13.58
N LEU A 267 -27.89 -4.73 -13.78
CA LEU A 267 -26.73 -4.17 -13.11
C LEU A 267 -27.20 -3.46 -11.84
N GLY A 268 -26.83 -3.99 -10.68
CA GLY A 268 -27.15 -3.41 -9.38
C GLY A 268 -25.94 -2.72 -8.77
N PHE A 269 -26.18 -1.59 -8.13
CA PHE A 269 -25.21 -0.90 -7.29
C PHE A 269 -25.92 -0.51 -6.00
N ALA A 270 -25.28 -0.72 -4.85
CA ALA A 270 -25.77 -0.18 -3.59
C ALA A 270 -24.64 0.52 -2.85
N ASN A 271 -24.92 1.64 -2.18
CA ASN A 271 -23.96 2.27 -1.27
C ASN A 271 -24.11 1.70 0.15
N ARG A 272 -23.26 2.14 1.09
CA ARG A 272 -23.32 1.68 2.50
C ARG A 272 -24.60 2.13 3.22
N HIS A 273 -25.26 3.17 2.68
CA HIS A 273 -26.46 3.78 3.26
C HIS A 273 -27.74 3.08 2.85
N GLY A 274 -27.67 2.15 1.90
CA GLY A 274 -28.83 1.43 1.38
C GLY A 274 -29.49 2.09 0.17
N ASP A 275 -28.94 3.18 -0.36
CA ASP A 275 -29.37 3.70 -1.67
C ASP A 275 -28.97 2.70 -2.74
N THR A 276 -29.81 2.56 -3.76
CA THR A 276 -29.60 1.62 -4.86
C THR A 276 -29.76 2.28 -6.22
N LEU A 277 -28.90 1.89 -7.16
CA LEU A 277 -28.99 2.22 -8.57
C LEU A 277 -29.11 0.90 -9.34
N THR A 278 -30.13 0.76 -10.18
CA THR A 278 -30.38 -0.46 -10.96
C THR A 278 -30.55 -0.11 -12.42
N LEU A 279 -29.79 -0.78 -13.29
CA LEU A 279 -29.92 -0.66 -14.74
C LEU A 279 -30.35 -2.00 -15.31
N ARG A 280 -31.36 -1.98 -16.18
CA ARG A 280 -31.76 -3.13 -17.00
C ARG A 280 -31.27 -2.92 -18.42
N LEU A 281 -30.44 -3.84 -18.89
CA LEU A 281 -29.83 -3.79 -20.21
C LEU A 281 -30.31 -4.96 -21.06
N ARG A 282 -30.59 -4.70 -22.34
CA ARG A 282 -30.63 -5.72 -23.38
C ARG A 282 -29.40 -5.52 -24.25
N ASP A 283 -28.45 -6.45 -24.17
CA ASP A 283 -27.10 -6.27 -24.71
C ASP A 283 -26.40 -5.01 -24.18
N ALA A 284 -26.29 -3.97 -25.01
CA ALA A 284 -25.74 -2.66 -24.67
C ALA A 284 -26.81 -1.56 -24.67
N VAL A 285 -28.09 -1.91 -24.85
CA VAL A 285 -29.20 -0.98 -24.88
C VAL A 285 -29.83 -0.89 -23.50
N LEU A 286 -29.89 0.33 -22.96
CA LEU A 286 -30.59 0.61 -21.71
C LEU A 286 -32.11 0.49 -21.90
N VAL A 287 -32.73 -0.37 -21.11
CA VAL A 287 -34.18 -0.58 -21.07
C VAL A 287 -34.81 0.26 -19.97
N ASP A 288 -34.24 0.21 -18.77
CA ASP A 288 -34.72 0.91 -17.58
C ASP A 288 -33.55 1.29 -16.68
N LEU A 289 -33.63 2.46 -16.05
CA LEU A 289 -32.71 2.92 -15.03
C LEU A 289 -33.52 3.44 -13.86
N ARG A 290 -33.24 2.91 -12.66
CA ARG A 290 -33.94 3.24 -11.44
C ARG A 290 -32.95 3.59 -10.33
N PHE A 291 -33.25 4.65 -9.61
CA PHE A 291 -32.64 5.00 -8.34
C PHE A 291 -33.67 4.83 -7.22
N ALA A 292 -33.28 4.25 -6.10
CA ALA A 292 -34.08 4.21 -4.89
C ALA A 292 -33.23 4.60 -3.68
N SER A 293 -33.68 5.58 -2.90
CA SER A 293 -33.01 5.94 -1.65
C SER A 293 -33.35 4.96 -0.53
N ALA A 294 -32.51 4.94 0.50
CA ALA A 294 -32.77 4.18 1.73
C ALA A 294 -34.09 4.58 2.41
N GLU A 295 -34.52 5.84 2.23
CA GLU A 295 -35.79 6.37 2.76
C GLU A 295 -37.02 5.96 1.92
N GLY A 296 -36.81 5.25 0.81
CA GLY A 296 -37.87 4.73 -0.06
C GLY A 296 -38.32 5.67 -1.17
N GLU A 297 -37.64 6.81 -1.36
CA GLU A 297 -37.86 7.65 -2.53
C GLU A 297 -37.36 6.93 -3.78
N THR A 298 -38.10 7.01 -4.89
CA THR A 298 -37.74 6.34 -6.13
C THR A 298 -37.83 7.30 -7.30
N ALA A 299 -36.88 7.23 -8.21
CA ALA A 299 -36.93 7.91 -9.50
C ALA A 299 -36.44 6.96 -10.59
N ALA A 300 -37.02 7.05 -11.78
CA ALA A 300 -36.64 6.20 -12.89
C ALA A 300 -36.76 6.90 -14.24
N CYS A 301 -36.17 6.29 -15.26
CA CYS A 301 -36.41 6.58 -16.66
C CYS A 301 -36.42 5.24 -17.42
N SER A 302 -37.05 5.20 -18.60
CA SER A 302 -37.06 4.01 -19.45
C SER A 302 -36.83 4.35 -20.92
N GLY A 303 -36.17 3.43 -21.63
CA GLY A 303 -35.83 3.56 -23.04
C GLY A 303 -35.17 4.89 -23.38
N SER A 304 -35.70 5.60 -24.38
CA SER A 304 -35.16 6.88 -24.84
C SER A 304 -35.31 8.03 -23.83
N ALA A 305 -36.15 7.88 -22.79
CA ALA A 305 -36.26 8.89 -21.73
C ALA A 305 -35.00 8.93 -20.84
N CYS A 306 -34.19 7.87 -20.85
CA CYS A 306 -32.88 7.85 -20.20
C CYS A 306 -31.78 8.50 -21.05
N SER A 307 -32.05 9.69 -21.59
CA SER A 307 -31.03 10.44 -22.33
C SER A 307 -29.86 10.78 -21.41
N GLY A 308 -28.63 10.65 -21.92
CA GLY A 308 -27.41 10.94 -21.17
C GLY A 308 -26.72 9.70 -20.58
N VAL A 309 -27.34 8.52 -20.64
CA VAL A 309 -26.66 7.27 -20.26
C VAL A 309 -25.92 6.66 -21.44
N THR A 310 -24.65 6.36 -21.27
CA THR A 310 -23.84 5.59 -22.22
C THR A 310 -23.39 4.29 -21.59
N VAL A 311 -23.66 3.18 -22.26
CA VAL A 311 -23.20 1.85 -21.85
C VAL A 311 -21.99 1.48 -22.71
N GLY A 312 -20.82 1.40 -22.10
CA GLY A 312 -19.59 1.00 -22.76
C GLY A 312 -19.64 -0.44 -23.27
N ALA A 313 -18.71 -0.77 -24.18
CA ALA A 313 -18.50 -2.14 -24.61
C ALA A 313 -18.19 -3.04 -23.40
N ALA A 314 -18.61 -4.31 -23.49
CA ALA A 314 -18.22 -5.31 -22.51
C ALA A 314 -16.73 -5.62 -22.69
N ALA A 315 -15.96 -5.48 -21.62
CA ALA A 315 -14.64 -6.07 -21.51
C ALA A 315 -14.76 -7.60 -21.31
N ASP A 316 -13.61 -8.29 -21.29
CA ASP A 316 -13.56 -9.70 -20.91
C ASP A 316 -14.21 -9.90 -19.53
N GLY A 317 -15.03 -10.95 -19.39
CA GLY A 317 -15.85 -11.18 -18.19
C GLY A 317 -17.14 -10.34 -18.10
N GLY A 318 -17.46 -9.53 -19.12
CA GLY A 318 -18.75 -8.84 -19.22
C GLY A 318 -18.87 -7.55 -18.40
N VAL A 319 -17.74 -7.05 -17.86
CA VAL A 319 -17.67 -5.77 -17.15
C VAL A 319 -17.87 -4.61 -18.13
N ARG A 320 -18.65 -3.60 -17.73
CA ARG A 320 -18.96 -2.41 -18.54
C ARG A 320 -18.69 -1.13 -17.76
N THR A 321 -18.23 -0.10 -18.46
CA THR A 321 -18.27 1.28 -17.96
C THR A 321 -19.61 1.90 -18.31
N LEU A 322 -20.26 2.51 -17.32
CA LEU A 322 -21.53 3.21 -17.44
C LEU A 322 -21.24 4.70 -17.23
N SER A 323 -21.60 5.55 -18.17
CA SER A 323 -21.42 7.00 -18.05
C SER A 323 -22.77 7.70 -18.03
N PHE A 324 -22.91 8.69 -17.16
CA PHE A 324 -24.09 9.52 -16.97
C PHE A 324 -23.71 10.97 -17.28
N ASP A 325 -24.33 11.56 -18.29
CA ASP A 325 -24.18 12.96 -18.66
C ASP A 325 -25.49 13.70 -18.38
N ALA A 326 -25.60 14.24 -17.17
CA ALA A 326 -26.81 14.92 -16.67
C ALA A 326 -28.10 14.10 -16.91
N THR A 327 -28.04 12.79 -16.67
CA THR A 327 -29.18 11.88 -16.88
C THR A 327 -30.30 12.22 -15.91
N VAL A 328 -31.50 12.50 -16.43
CA VAL A 328 -32.64 12.88 -15.61
C VAL A 328 -33.53 11.67 -15.32
N LEU A 329 -33.78 11.41 -14.05
CA LEU A 329 -34.78 10.46 -13.56
C LEU A 329 -35.98 11.21 -13.01
N ALA A 330 -37.18 10.68 -13.23
CA ALA A 330 -38.42 11.27 -12.69
C ALA A 330 -39.04 10.33 -11.65
N GLY A 331 -39.57 10.90 -10.57
CA GLY A 331 -40.20 10.17 -9.48
C GLY A 331 -41.25 11.00 -8.72
N PRO A 332 -41.95 10.41 -7.76
CA PRO A 332 -42.95 11.11 -6.94
C PRO A 332 -42.38 12.32 -6.17
N GLY A 333 -41.09 12.25 -5.78
CA GLY A 333 -40.36 13.31 -5.10
C GLY A 333 -39.79 14.41 -6.01
N GLY A 334 -39.99 14.32 -7.34
CA GLY A 334 -39.46 15.26 -8.32
C GLY A 334 -38.46 14.63 -9.28
N THR A 335 -37.51 15.43 -9.77
CA THR A 335 -36.49 15.00 -10.73
C THR A 335 -35.13 14.84 -10.06
N LEU A 336 -34.47 13.72 -10.31
CA LEU A 336 -33.06 13.50 -9.96
C LEU A 336 -32.18 13.65 -11.20
N THR A 337 -31.01 14.26 -11.06
CA THR A 337 -30.01 14.32 -12.14
C THR A 337 -28.76 13.55 -11.72
N LEU A 338 -28.33 12.62 -12.57
CA LEU A 338 -27.12 11.82 -12.38
C LEU A 338 -25.99 12.31 -13.29
N ALA A 339 -24.77 12.43 -12.77
CA ALA A 339 -23.59 12.67 -13.60
C ALA A 339 -22.34 11.93 -13.08
N GLY A 340 -21.49 11.46 -13.98
CA GLY A 340 -20.26 10.73 -13.64
C GLY A 340 -20.19 9.38 -14.33
N SER A 341 -19.45 8.43 -13.77
CA SER A 341 -19.32 7.09 -14.33
C SER A 341 -19.19 6.02 -13.26
N LEU A 342 -19.77 4.85 -13.53
CA LEU A 342 -19.65 3.64 -12.72
C LEU A 342 -19.09 2.49 -13.55
N ARG A 343 -18.54 1.48 -12.87
CA ARG A 343 -18.05 0.24 -13.46
C ARG A 343 -18.84 -0.93 -12.91
N SER A 344 -19.48 -1.72 -13.78
CA SER A 344 -20.30 -2.86 -13.36
C SER A 344 -19.48 -4.01 -12.78
N ALA A 345 -20.13 -4.93 -12.08
CA ALA A 345 -19.55 -6.24 -11.78
C ALA A 345 -19.42 -7.10 -13.06
N ALA A 346 -18.62 -8.17 -12.97
CA ALA A 346 -18.56 -9.21 -13.98
C ALA A 346 -19.90 -9.93 -14.13
N ALA A 347 -20.19 -10.49 -15.31
CA ALA A 347 -21.47 -11.13 -15.56
C ALA A 347 -21.70 -12.36 -14.66
N GLY A 348 -22.86 -12.39 -14.00
CA GLY A 348 -23.33 -13.49 -13.15
C GLY A 348 -22.94 -13.35 -11.68
N VAL A 349 -22.34 -12.22 -11.29
CA VAL A 349 -21.61 -12.10 -10.03
C VAL A 349 -22.13 -10.91 -9.23
N GLU A 350 -22.17 -11.08 -7.91
CA GLU A 350 -22.31 -10.01 -6.92
C GLU A 350 -20.98 -9.82 -6.18
N LEU A 351 -20.40 -8.62 -6.30
CA LEU A 351 -19.20 -8.23 -5.58
C LEU A 351 -19.61 -7.70 -4.20
N PRO A 352 -19.18 -8.36 -3.10
CA PRO A 352 -19.46 -7.88 -1.76
C PRO A 352 -18.75 -6.56 -1.50
N GLY A 353 -19.30 -5.74 -0.61
CA GLY A 353 -18.67 -4.49 -0.25
C GLY A 353 -17.51 -4.71 0.72
N LEU A 354 -16.35 -4.15 0.39
CA LEU A 354 -15.15 -4.28 1.22
C LEU A 354 -14.92 -3.07 2.12
N PRO A 355 -14.48 -3.27 3.38
CA PRO A 355 -14.16 -2.18 4.30
C PRO A 355 -12.91 -1.40 3.88
N CYS A 356 -12.01 -1.98 3.09
CA CYS A 356 -10.85 -1.28 2.53
C CYS A 356 -11.18 -0.58 1.20
N THR A 357 -10.36 0.41 0.86
CA THR A 357 -10.42 1.16 -0.40
C THR A 357 -9.15 1.02 -1.24
N ALA A 358 -8.12 0.38 -0.70
CA ALA A 358 -6.85 0.06 -1.34
C ALA A 358 -6.37 -1.30 -0.84
N ASN A 359 -5.45 -1.93 -1.57
CA ASN A 359 -4.93 -3.27 -1.27
C ASN A 359 -6.05 -4.30 -1.12
N PHE A 360 -7.00 -4.29 -2.06
CA PHE A 360 -8.11 -5.22 -2.08
C PHE A 360 -8.03 -6.13 -3.30
N TYR A 361 -8.63 -7.31 -3.19
CA TYR A 361 -8.84 -8.19 -4.32
C TYR A 361 -10.13 -8.99 -4.17
N TYR A 362 -10.75 -9.29 -5.31
CA TYR A 362 -11.88 -10.19 -5.43
C TYR A 362 -11.45 -11.44 -6.18
N LEU A 363 -11.86 -12.60 -5.66
CA LEU A 363 -11.78 -13.89 -6.33
C LEU A 363 -13.17 -14.22 -6.87
N VAL A 364 -13.31 -14.15 -8.19
CA VAL A 364 -14.59 -14.29 -8.88
C VAL A 364 -14.66 -15.63 -9.58
N ASP A 365 -15.54 -16.52 -9.10
CA ASP A 365 -15.91 -17.75 -9.77
C ASP A 365 -17.23 -17.53 -10.53
N ALA A 366 -17.09 -17.13 -11.80
CA ALA A 366 -18.24 -16.86 -12.65
C ALA A 366 -19.07 -18.12 -12.97
N ALA A 367 -18.46 -19.32 -12.93
CA ALA A 367 -19.16 -20.57 -13.16
C ALA A 367 -20.05 -20.94 -11.97
N ALA A 368 -19.58 -20.69 -10.75
CA ALA A 368 -20.36 -20.83 -9.53
C ALA A 368 -21.31 -19.64 -9.26
N GLY A 369 -21.13 -18.51 -9.96
CA GLY A 369 -21.88 -17.28 -9.71
C GLY A 369 -21.55 -16.64 -8.36
N SER A 370 -20.32 -16.83 -7.88
CA SER A 370 -19.87 -16.37 -6.56
C SER A 370 -18.65 -15.47 -6.67
N ALA A 371 -18.54 -14.50 -5.76
CA ALA A 371 -17.30 -13.77 -5.54
C ALA A 371 -17.01 -13.62 -4.06
N GLU A 372 -15.74 -13.76 -3.72
CA GLU A 372 -15.21 -13.48 -2.40
C GLU A 372 -14.30 -12.26 -2.50
N GLY A 373 -14.36 -11.36 -1.53
CA GLY A 373 -13.56 -10.15 -1.51
C GLY A 373 -12.71 -10.09 -0.24
N PHE A 374 -11.48 -9.62 -0.40
CA PHE A 374 -10.49 -9.59 0.66
C PHE A 374 -9.82 -8.21 0.73
N CYS A 375 -9.57 -7.78 1.96
CA CYS A 375 -8.72 -6.64 2.25
C CYS A 375 -7.38 -7.18 2.70
N ALA A 376 -6.33 -6.97 1.90
CA ALA A 376 -5.00 -7.34 2.33
C ALA A 376 -4.63 -6.47 3.54
N THR A 377 -4.19 -7.13 4.61
CA THR A 377 -3.76 -6.47 5.84
C THR A 377 -2.56 -5.62 5.49
N PRO A 378 -2.63 -4.30 5.74
CA PRO A 378 -1.43 -3.49 5.61
C PRO A 378 -0.40 -3.97 6.63
N ASP A 379 0.86 -3.86 6.29
CA ASP A 379 1.95 -4.13 7.20
C ASP A 379 2.03 -3.09 8.33
N ASP A 380 3.06 -3.21 9.19
CA ASP A 380 3.32 -2.27 10.29
C ASP A 380 3.53 -0.81 9.83
N PHE A 381 3.74 -0.60 8.53
CA PHE A 381 3.93 0.71 7.90
C PHE A 381 2.66 1.27 7.25
N GLY A 382 1.54 0.54 7.31
CA GLY A 382 0.32 0.94 6.62
C GLY A 382 0.39 0.74 5.10
N LEU A 383 1.46 0.10 4.60
CA LEU A 383 1.68 -0.23 3.21
C LEU A 383 1.14 -1.65 2.94
N GLY A 384 0.89 -2.00 1.68
CA GLY A 384 0.30 -3.30 1.33
C GLY A 384 1.26 -4.48 1.59
N ALA A 385 1.32 -5.43 0.64
CA ALA A 385 2.21 -6.58 0.78
C ALA A 385 3.69 -6.18 0.74
N ALA A 386 4.46 -6.75 1.68
CA ALA A 386 5.92 -6.72 1.62
C ALA A 386 6.43 -7.51 0.42
N GLY A 387 7.18 -6.82 -0.44
CA GLY A 387 8.00 -7.45 -1.46
C GLY A 387 9.25 -8.04 -0.81
N GLN A 388 9.52 -9.32 -1.00
CA GLN A 388 10.84 -9.85 -0.68
C GLN A 388 11.83 -9.41 -1.76
N SER A 389 12.65 -8.40 -1.46
CA SER A 389 13.79 -8.01 -2.30
C SER A 389 15.01 -8.85 -1.97
N GLN A 390 15.74 -9.26 -3.01
CA GLN A 390 16.99 -9.98 -2.88
C GLN A 390 18.15 -8.97 -2.77
N PRO A 391 19.08 -9.09 -1.80
CA PRO A 391 20.16 -8.13 -1.59
C PRO A 391 21.19 -8.03 -2.73
N SER A 392 21.10 -8.89 -3.76
CA SER A 392 22.18 -9.07 -4.76
C SER A 392 21.69 -9.10 -6.22
N GLY A 393 20.66 -8.31 -6.55
CA GLY A 393 20.40 -7.92 -7.94
C GLY A 393 19.47 -8.83 -8.74
N ALA A 394 18.56 -9.57 -8.10
CA ALA A 394 17.45 -10.17 -8.84
C ALA A 394 16.43 -9.08 -9.20
N THR A 395 16.13 -8.94 -10.50
CA THR A 395 15.02 -8.11 -11.00
C THR A 395 13.63 -8.65 -10.58
N ARG A 396 13.61 -9.80 -9.90
CA ARG A 396 12.40 -10.52 -9.53
C ARG A 396 12.00 -10.22 -8.10
N ARG A 397 10.72 -9.89 -7.90
CA ARG A 397 10.12 -9.55 -6.61
C ARG A 397 8.85 -10.37 -6.41
N VAL A 398 8.65 -10.82 -5.18
CA VAL A 398 7.46 -11.58 -4.77
C VAL A 398 6.69 -10.74 -3.77
N TYR A 399 5.44 -10.42 -4.08
CA TYR A 399 4.53 -9.68 -3.22
C TYR A 399 3.39 -10.59 -2.78
N THR A 400 3.13 -10.69 -1.47
CA THR A 400 2.09 -11.57 -0.92
C THR A 400 1.02 -10.78 -0.18
N PHE A 401 -0.21 -10.84 -0.67
CA PHE A 401 -1.37 -10.13 -0.16
C PHE A 401 -2.31 -11.11 0.55
N GLY A 402 -2.51 -10.96 1.85
CA GLY A 402 -3.44 -11.76 2.64
C GLY A 402 -4.15 -10.90 3.68
N ASP A 403 -5.33 -11.31 4.13
CA ASP A 403 -6.15 -10.60 5.13
C ASP A 403 -5.80 -10.99 6.59
N GLY A 404 -4.82 -11.87 6.78
CA GLY A 404 -4.39 -12.38 8.09
C GLY A 404 -5.42 -13.27 8.79
N SER A 405 -6.58 -13.55 8.19
CA SER A 405 -7.69 -14.30 8.82
C SER A 405 -7.62 -15.81 8.58
N GLY A 406 -6.58 -16.28 7.88
CA GLY A 406 -6.50 -17.64 7.35
C GLY A 406 -7.24 -17.82 6.02
N GLY A 407 -7.75 -16.73 5.43
CA GLY A 407 -8.30 -16.71 4.09
C GLY A 407 -7.24 -17.02 3.01
N PRO A 408 -7.67 -17.09 1.73
CA PRO A 408 -6.75 -17.17 0.62
C PRO A 408 -5.77 -15.99 0.63
N SER A 409 -4.58 -16.20 0.10
CA SER A 409 -3.57 -15.17 -0.14
C SER A 409 -3.29 -15.11 -1.64
N LEU A 410 -3.10 -13.89 -2.14
CA LEU A 410 -2.70 -13.61 -3.51
C LEU A 410 -1.21 -13.25 -3.54
N GLU A 411 -0.41 -14.10 -4.15
CA GLU A 411 1.00 -13.83 -4.44
C GLU A 411 1.15 -13.33 -5.88
N VAL A 412 1.92 -12.27 -6.06
CA VAL A 412 2.26 -11.71 -7.37
C VAL A 412 3.77 -11.69 -7.50
N VAL A 413 4.28 -12.38 -8.51
CA VAL A 413 5.68 -12.42 -8.84
C VAL A 413 5.94 -11.56 -10.07
N VAL A 414 6.81 -10.58 -9.90
CA VAL A 414 7.16 -9.58 -10.90
C VAL A 414 8.63 -9.75 -11.25
N GLN A 415 9.00 -9.61 -12.51
CA GLN A 415 10.39 -9.54 -12.97
C GLN A 415 10.58 -8.31 -13.86
N GLY A 416 11.28 -7.30 -13.33
CA GLY A 416 11.34 -5.97 -13.95
C GLY A 416 9.94 -5.37 -14.06
N ASP A 417 9.48 -5.14 -15.29
CA ASP A 417 8.14 -4.62 -15.58
C ASP A 417 7.13 -5.68 -16.05
N ALA A 418 7.46 -6.96 -15.93
CA ALA A 418 6.58 -8.06 -16.32
C ALA A 418 6.05 -8.83 -15.10
N VAL A 419 4.77 -9.24 -15.14
CA VAL A 419 4.22 -10.22 -14.21
C VAL A 419 4.51 -11.61 -14.74
N VAL A 420 5.28 -12.39 -13.99
CA VAL A 420 5.71 -13.74 -14.37
C VAL A 420 4.81 -14.81 -13.79
N ARG A 421 4.22 -14.54 -12.61
CA ARG A 421 3.24 -15.42 -11.96
C ARG A 421 2.28 -14.60 -11.10
N ALA A 422 1.02 -15.00 -11.07
CA ALA A 422 0.13 -14.70 -9.96
C ALA A 422 -0.47 -16.01 -9.43
N LEU A 423 -0.52 -16.16 -8.12
CA LEU A 423 -0.91 -17.39 -7.43
C LEU A 423 -1.87 -17.06 -6.30
N VAL A 424 -3.02 -17.72 -6.29
CA VAL A 424 -3.91 -17.79 -5.13
C VAL A 424 -3.66 -19.10 -4.42
N TYR A 425 -3.35 -19.02 -3.13
CA TYR A 425 -3.15 -20.19 -2.27
C TYR A 425 -3.86 -20.01 -0.93
N THR A 426 -4.13 -21.12 -0.26
CA THR A 426 -4.61 -21.14 1.14
C THR A 426 -3.55 -21.76 2.04
N THR A 427 -3.53 -21.44 3.32
CA THR A 427 -2.65 -22.13 4.26
C THR A 427 -3.37 -23.34 4.86
N ASP A 428 -2.75 -24.51 4.78
CA ASP A 428 -3.21 -25.70 5.49
C ASP A 428 -3.11 -25.45 7.01
N PRO A 429 -4.21 -25.55 7.78
CA PRO A 429 -4.21 -25.17 9.19
C PRO A 429 -3.42 -26.14 10.08
N ASP A 430 -3.20 -27.38 9.65
CA ASP A 430 -2.53 -28.41 10.45
C ASP A 430 -1.01 -28.36 10.26
N THR A 431 -0.57 -28.12 9.03
CA THR A 431 0.85 -28.13 8.63
C THR A 431 1.45 -26.75 8.45
N GLY A 432 0.63 -25.72 8.31
CA GLY A 432 1.06 -24.37 7.92
C GLY A 432 1.54 -24.28 6.46
N ALA A 433 1.42 -25.35 5.67
CA ALA A 433 1.89 -25.38 4.30
C ALA A 433 0.95 -24.58 3.38
N ALA A 434 1.52 -23.84 2.42
CA ALA A 434 0.73 -23.23 1.37
C ALA A 434 0.16 -24.29 0.42
N VAL A 435 -1.13 -24.22 0.12
CA VAL A 435 -1.85 -25.09 -0.80
C VAL A 435 -2.31 -24.24 -1.98
N ALA A 436 -1.63 -24.38 -3.11
CA ALA A 436 -1.96 -23.69 -4.34
C ALA A 436 -3.39 -24.01 -4.80
N ARG A 437 -4.14 -22.99 -5.21
CA ARG A 437 -5.52 -23.13 -5.69
C ARG A 437 -5.65 -22.72 -7.15
N TYR A 438 -5.19 -21.51 -7.47
CA TYR A 438 -5.31 -20.95 -8.81
C TYR A 438 -4.04 -20.20 -9.20
N GLN A 439 -3.63 -20.28 -10.45
CA GLN A 439 -2.40 -19.66 -10.93
C GLN A 439 -2.50 -19.20 -12.39
N CYS A 440 -1.81 -18.11 -12.70
CA CYS A 440 -1.35 -17.80 -14.05
C CYS A 440 0.19 -17.81 -14.06
N ARG A 441 0.80 -18.27 -15.15
CA ARG A 441 2.26 -18.24 -15.39
C ARG A 441 2.55 -18.26 -16.89
N ASP A 442 3.83 -18.21 -17.26
CA ASP A 442 4.31 -18.39 -18.64
C ASP A 442 3.73 -17.37 -19.64
N GLY A 443 3.52 -16.12 -19.18
CA GLY A 443 2.87 -15.07 -19.96
C GLY A 443 1.34 -15.18 -20.04
N GLY A 444 0.73 -16.16 -19.37
CA GLY A 444 -0.71 -16.34 -19.24
C GLY A 444 -1.40 -15.39 -18.25
N CYS A 445 -0.67 -14.46 -17.62
CA CYS A 445 -1.21 -13.47 -16.69
C CYS A 445 -1.81 -12.24 -17.40
N GLY A 446 -2.61 -12.48 -18.44
CA GLY A 446 -3.36 -11.41 -19.11
C GLY A 446 -4.29 -10.68 -18.15
N GLY A 447 -4.45 -9.37 -18.31
CA GLY A 447 -5.28 -8.54 -17.42
C GLY A 447 -4.56 -8.02 -16.18
N VAL A 448 -3.29 -8.41 -15.92
CA VAL A 448 -2.49 -7.80 -14.85
C VAL A 448 -1.64 -6.67 -15.43
N THR A 449 -1.71 -5.49 -14.84
CA THR A 449 -0.87 -4.33 -15.20
C THR A 449 -0.07 -3.84 -14.01
N LEU A 450 1.16 -3.42 -14.27
CA LEU A 450 2.04 -2.84 -13.27
C LEU A 450 2.14 -1.33 -13.47
N GLY A 451 1.98 -0.58 -12.39
CA GLY A 451 2.27 0.85 -12.36
C GLY A 451 3.76 1.13 -12.35
N ALA A 452 4.13 2.37 -12.68
CA ALA A 452 5.50 2.83 -12.53
C ALA A 452 5.92 2.74 -11.06
N GLU A 453 7.17 2.35 -10.84
CA GLU A 453 7.74 2.34 -9.50
C GLU A 453 7.94 3.77 -8.99
N THR A 454 7.57 4.01 -7.73
CA THR A 454 7.75 5.31 -7.08
C THR A 454 8.52 5.15 -5.79
N VAL A 455 9.43 6.09 -5.50
CA VAL A 455 10.16 6.15 -4.22
C VAL A 455 9.32 6.92 -3.20
N ASP A 456 9.08 6.30 -2.05
CA ASP A 456 8.58 6.92 -0.84
C ASP A 456 9.70 6.97 0.21
N GLU A 457 10.08 8.17 0.64
CA GLU A 457 11.11 8.39 1.66
C GLU A 457 10.50 8.80 3.02
N SER A 458 9.18 8.72 3.18
CA SER A 458 8.47 9.18 4.36
C SER A 458 8.94 8.50 5.66
N LEU A 459 9.33 7.24 5.57
CA LEU A 459 9.79 6.43 6.70
C LEU A 459 11.29 6.56 6.98
N GLY A 460 11.97 7.50 6.34
CA GLY A 460 13.39 7.78 6.55
C GLY A 460 14.35 6.80 5.85
N LEU A 461 13.80 5.79 5.16
CA LEU A 461 14.49 4.90 4.23
C LEU A 461 13.75 4.95 2.88
N PRO A 462 14.46 4.79 1.74
CA PRO A 462 13.81 4.75 0.44
C PRO A 462 13.02 3.44 0.29
N ILE A 463 11.70 3.58 0.25
CA ILE A 463 10.76 2.50 0.01
C ILE A 463 10.26 2.63 -1.41
N LEU A 464 10.40 1.58 -2.19
CA LEU A 464 9.99 1.56 -3.58
C LEU A 464 8.61 0.88 -3.67
N LEU A 465 7.62 1.68 -3.99
CA LEU A 465 6.23 1.27 -4.14
C LEU A 465 5.96 0.84 -5.59
N ARG A 466 5.24 -0.27 -5.73
CA ARG A 466 4.86 -0.87 -7.00
C ARG A 466 3.35 -1.11 -7.05
N PRO A 467 2.58 -0.19 -7.68
CA PRO A 467 1.16 -0.39 -7.92
C PRO A 467 0.92 -1.57 -8.87
N MET A 468 -0.13 -2.34 -8.62
CA MET A 468 -0.54 -3.52 -9.36
C MET A 468 -2.06 -3.51 -9.52
N HIS A 469 -2.52 -3.67 -10.76
CA HIS A 469 -3.95 -3.69 -11.07
C HIS A 469 -4.32 -4.98 -11.80
N PHE A 470 -5.34 -5.67 -11.30
CA PHE A 470 -5.90 -6.86 -11.94
C PHE A 470 -7.24 -6.47 -12.54
N ASP A 471 -7.26 -6.42 -13.87
CA ASP A 471 -8.44 -6.08 -14.64
C ASP A 471 -9.07 -7.34 -15.26
N GLY A 472 -9.61 -8.19 -14.41
CA GLY A 472 -10.23 -9.45 -14.84
C GLY A 472 -9.21 -10.52 -15.24
N ALA A 473 -8.07 -10.58 -14.56
CA ALA A 473 -7.04 -11.57 -14.86
C ALA A 473 -7.52 -12.98 -14.55
N GLN A 474 -7.32 -13.93 -15.46
CA GLN A 474 -7.73 -15.32 -15.28
C GLN A 474 -6.61 -16.13 -14.63
N LEU A 475 -6.92 -16.76 -13.49
CA LEU A 475 -6.03 -17.69 -12.82
C LEU A 475 -6.66 -19.09 -12.88
N HIS A 476 -5.92 -20.04 -13.44
CA HIS A 476 -6.39 -21.40 -13.70
C HIS A 476 -6.16 -22.30 -12.49
N ALA A 477 -7.08 -23.24 -12.23
CA ALA A 477 -6.96 -24.15 -11.11
C ALA A 477 -5.68 -24.99 -11.21
N VAL A 478 -4.96 -25.10 -10.09
CA VAL A 478 -3.74 -25.91 -9.99
C VAL A 478 -4.13 -27.36 -9.68
N LEU A 479 -3.70 -28.28 -10.55
CA LEU A 479 -3.95 -29.71 -10.41
C LEU A 479 -2.89 -30.37 -9.50
N PRO A 480 -3.13 -31.59 -8.97
CA PRO A 480 -2.18 -32.28 -8.08
C PRO A 480 -0.79 -32.58 -8.68
N ASP A 481 -0.65 -32.48 -10.00
CA ASP A 481 0.61 -32.64 -10.74
C ASP A 481 1.24 -31.29 -11.14
N ASP A 482 0.81 -30.19 -10.52
CA ASP A 482 1.22 -28.80 -10.78
C ASP A 482 0.90 -28.27 -12.19
N SER A 483 0.09 -29.00 -12.96
CA SER A 483 -0.44 -28.51 -14.23
C SER A 483 -1.64 -27.58 -14.00
N LEU A 484 -1.94 -26.74 -15.00
CA LEU A 484 -3.04 -25.78 -14.93
C LEU A 484 -4.26 -26.32 -15.69
N SER A 485 -5.43 -26.26 -15.06
CA SER A 485 -6.69 -26.65 -15.68
C SER A 485 -7.10 -25.67 -16.78
N ALA A 486 -7.41 -26.18 -17.97
CA ALA A 486 -8.01 -25.37 -19.04
C ALA A 486 -9.51 -25.10 -18.82
N GLU A 487 -10.18 -25.87 -17.96
CA GLU A 487 -11.63 -25.87 -17.78
C GLU A 487 -12.08 -25.18 -16.49
N SER A 488 -11.17 -24.96 -15.55
CA SER A 488 -11.46 -24.32 -14.26
C SER A 488 -10.52 -23.16 -14.03
N TRP A 489 -11.10 -21.98 -13.83
CA TRP A 489 -10.37 -20.75 -13.55
C TRP A 489 -11.25 -19.82 -12.71
N ILE A 490 -10.59 -18.91 -12.01
CA ILE A 490 -11.22 -17.75 -11.39
C ILE A 490 -10.77 -16.48 -12.10
N THR A 491 -11.57 -15.45 -11.99
CA THR A 491 -11.21 -14.09 -12.41
C THR A 491 -10.80 -13.29 -11.18
N VAL A 492 -9.63 -12.68 -11.22
CA VAL A 492 -9.14 -11.80 -10.15
C VAL A 492 -9.36 -10.35 -10.56
N GLN A 493 -9.99 -9.58 -9.66
CA GLN A 493 -10.11 -8.12 -9.78
C GLN A 493 -9.46 -7.49 -8.55
N ALA A 494 -8.47 -6.63 -8.74
CA ALA A 494 -7.66 -6.16 -7.62
C ALA A 494 -7.02 -4.79 -7.86
N GLU A 495 -6.82 -4.06 -6.77
CA GLU A 495 -6.01 -2.85 -6.71
C GLU A 495 -5.07 -2.99 -5.51
N LEU A 496 -3.78 -3.20 -5.81
CA LEU A 496 -2.77 -3.61 -4.86
C LEU A 496 -1.54 -2.71 -4.98
N THR A 497 -0.86 -2.47 -3.88
CA THR A 497 0.44 -1.80 -3.86
C THR A 497 1.41 -2.67 -3.10
N GLY A 498 2.36 -3.25 -3.83
CA GLY A 498 3.51 -3.90 -3.22
C GLY A 498 4.54 -2.85 -2.85
N TYR A 499 5.36 -3.10 -1.84
CA TYR A 499 6.49 -2.23 -1.52
C TYR A 499 7.77 -3.04 -1.36
N HIS A 500 8.93 -2.41 -1.43
CA HIS A 500 10.17 -3.04 -0.98
C HIS A 500 11.15 -1.99 -0.49
N TYR A 501 12.05 -2.42 0.40
CA TYR A 501 13.15 -1.59 0.86
C TYR A 501 14.30 -1.74 -0.14
N ASP A 502 14.79 -0.60 -0.61
CA ASP A 502 16.16 -0.53 -1.09
C ASP A 502 16.98 -0.19 0.15
N ASP A 503 17.49 -1.19 0.88
CA ASP A 503 18.28 -0.95 2.09
C ASP A 503 19.69 -0.53 1.66
N PRO A 504 20.04 0.78 1.68
CA PRO A 504 21.37 1.21 1.28
C PRO A 504 22.40 0.90 2.38
N SER A 505 21.94 0.47 3.57
CA SER A 505 22.76 0.02 4.70
C SER A 505 22.99 -1.49 4.69
N ALA A 506 22.33 -2.24 3.80
CA ALA A 506 22.70 -3.61 3.52
C ALA A 506 24.18 -3.57 3.15
N LEU A 507 25.01 -4.13 4.03
CA LEU A 507 26.46 -4.10 3.86
C LEU A 507 26.75 -4.63 2.45
N PRO A 508 27.65 -3.99 1.67
CA PRO A 508 28.03 -4.48 0.36
C PRO A 508 28.82 -5.79 0.54
N LEU A 509 28.07 -6.86 0.75
CA LEU A 509 28.58 -8.18 1.05
C LEU A 509 29.17 -8.74 -0.24
N SER A 510 30.49 -8.85 -0.25
CA SER A 510 31.23 -9.40 -1.37
C SER A 510 31.61 -10.85 -1.07
N PRO A 511 31.47 -11.78 -2.04
CA PRO A 511 31.97 -13.13 -1.89
C PRO A 511 33.46 -13.15 -1.57
N LEU A 512 33.87 -13.91 -0.55
CA LEU A 512 35.28 -14.16 -0.32
C LEU A 512 35.85 -15.05 -1.44
N PRO A 513 37.07 -14.77 -1.92
CA PRO A 513 37.70 -15.60 -2.94
C PRO A 513 37.99 -17.00 -2.38
N CYS A 514 37.76 -18.02 -3.21
CA CYS A 514 38.11 -19.40 -2.88
C CYS A 514 39.59 -19.53 -2.55
N ALA A 515 39.93 -20.41 -1.60
CA ALA A 515 41.33 -20.78 -1.41
C ALA A 515 41.90 -21.39 -2.71
N ALA A 516 43.16 -21.10 -3.01
CA ALA A 516 43.79 -21.58 -4.23
C ALA A 516 43.77 -23.12 -4.29
N GLY A 517 43.14 -23.69 -5.33
CA GLY A 517 43.01 -25.13 -5.50
C GLY A 517 41.93 -25.79 -4.64
N ALA A 518 41.14 -25.03 -3.89
CA ALA A 518 40.00 -25.58 -3.16
C ALA A 518 38.95 -26.13 -4.13
N PRO A 519 38.31 -27.26 -3.79
CA PRO A 519 37.08 -27.68 -4.45
C PRO A 519 36.05 -26.54 -4.43
N SER A 520 35.37 -26.36 -5.54
CA SER A 520 34.32 -25.35 -5.68
C SER A 520 33.14 -25.91 -6.46
N VAL A 521 31.97 -25.35 -6.19
CA VAL A 521 30.76 -25.57 -6.97
C VAL A 521 30.36 -24.24 -7.59
N VAL A 522 30.14 -24.23 -8.89
CA VAL A 522 29.62 -23.08 -9.63
C VAL A 522 28.15 -23.33 -9.87
N ALA A 523 27.30 -22.43 -9.36
CA ALA A 523 25.88 -22.38 -9.65
C ALA A 523 25.61 -21.29 -10.69
N ALA A 524 24.84 -21.63 -11.72
CA ALA A 524 24.36 -20.72 -12.74
C ALA A 524 22.83 -20.64 -12.68
N PRO A 525 22.26 -19.70 -11.89
CA PRO A 525 20.83 -19.43 -11.91
C PRO A 525 20.38 -18.96 -13.29
N SER A 526 19.27 -19.51 -13.79
CA SER A 526 18.72 -19.23 -15.13
C SER A 526 18.33 -17.76 -15.37
N ASP A 527 18.13 -16.99 -14.31
CA ASP A 527 17.71 -15.60 -14.32
C ASP A 527 18.83 -14.61 -14.00
N GLN A 528 20.05 -15.09 -13.77
CA GLN A 528 21.20 -14.26 -13.43
C GLN A 528 22.28 -14.36 -14.50
N ALA A 529 22.84 -13.22 -14.89
CA ALA A 529 23.98 -13.21 -15.82
C ALA A 529 25.29 -13.67 -15.15
N ALA A 530 25.41 -13.50 -13.84
CA ALA A 530 26.58 -13.88 -13.07
C ALA A 530 26.39 -15.27 -12.45
N THR A 531 27.44 -16.10 -12.53
CA THR A 531 27.49 -17.36 -11.80
C THR A 531 27.90 -17.13 -10.36
N VAL A 532 27.39 -17.97 -9.46
CA VAL A 532 27.72 -17.98 -8.04
C VAL A 532 28.72 -19.11 -7.78
N THR A 533 29.87 -18.80 -7.17
CA THR A 533 30.84 -19.81 -6.76
C THR A 533 30.73 -20.08 -5.26
N ILE A 534 30.56 -21.35 -4.88
CA ILE A 534 30.53 -21.84 -3.51
C ILE A 534 31.82 -22.59 -3.24
N CYS A 535 32.57 -22.16 -2.23
CA CYS A 535 33.86 -22.74 -1.89
C CYS A 535 34.29 -22.30 -0.49
N GLU A 536 35.24 -23.03 0.08
CA GLU A 536 35.91 -22.63 1.31
C GLU A 536 36.98 -21.55 0.98
N PRO A 537 36.91 -20.35 1.60
CA PRO A 537 37.95 -19.35 1.46
C PRO A 537 39.21 -19.76 2.24
N ALA A 538 40.33 -19.10 1.97
CA ALA A 538 41.61 -19.42 2.63
C ALA A 538 41.58 -19.18 4.16
N ASP A 539 40.73 -18.25 4.60
CA ASP A 539 40.47 -17.98 6.00
C ASP A 539 38.96 -18.05 6.24
N THR A 540 38.53 -19.08 6.97
CA THR A 540 37.12 -19.32 7.28
C THR A 540 36.61 -18.47 8.43
N GLN A 541 37.46 -17.70 9.11
CA GLN A 541 37.09 -16.91 10.29
C GLN A 541 36.44 -17.75 11.40
N GLY A 542 36.79 -19.04 11.47
CA GLY A 542 36.21 -19.98 12.42
C GLY A 542 34.84 -20.56 12.04
N PHE A 543 34.30 -20.23 10.86
CA PHE A 543 33.06 -20.84 10.37
C PHE A 543 33.31 -22.28 9.88
N GLN A 544 32.41 -23.19 10.25
CA GLN A 544 32.35 -24.53 9.68
C GLN A 544 31.54 -24.50 8.38
N LEU A 545 32.23 -24.39 7.25
CA LEU A 545 31.61 -24.24 5.93
C LEU A 545 31.31 -25.55 5.22
N ARG A 546 31.76 -26.67 5.78
CA ARG A 546 31.48 -28.01 5.28
C ARG A 546 30.93 -28.85 6.43
N SER A 547 29.88 -29.59 6.16
CA SER A 547 29.15 -30.32 7.19
C SER A 547 28.74 -31.71 6.72
N THR A 548 28.66 -32.61 7.69
CA THR A 548 28.06 -33.94 7.57
C THR A 548 27.17 -34.14 8.78
N SER A 549 25.90 -34.43 8.58
CA SER A 549 24.92 -34.65 9.64
C SER A 549 23.86 -35.66 9.21
N ARG A 550 22.88 -35.94 10.10
CA ARG A 550 21.65 -36.65 9.74
C ARG A 550 20.45 -35.75 9.93
N ASP A 551 19.48 -35.83 9.02
CA ASP A 551 18.19 -35.17 9.19
C ASP A 551 17.24 -36.01 10.08
N GLU A 552 16.02 -35.51 10.27
CA GLU A 552 14.99 -36.16 11.09
C GLU A 552 14.55 -37.53 10.53
N ASP A 553 14.70 -37.73 9.22
CA ASP A 553 14.42 -38.98 8.52
C ASP A 553 15.61 -39.96 8.54
N GLY A 554 16.72 -39.59 9.17
CA GLY A 554 17.95 -40.37 9.27
C GLY A 554 18.79 -40.40 7.99
N GLN A 555 18.46 -39.58 7.00
CA GLN A 555 19.24 -39.42 5.77
C GLN A 555 20.57 -38.74 6.08
N LEU A 556 21.64 -39.14 5.39
CA LEU A 556 22.95 -38.51 5.57
C LEU A 556 23.00 -37.22 4.75
N VAL A 557 23.18 -36.08 5.41
CA VAL A 557 23.19 -34.75 4.83
C VAL A 557 24.63 -34.24 4.72
N LEU A 558 25.03 -33.84 3.52
CA LEU A 558 26.36 -33.32 3.18
C LEU A 558 26.22 -31.87 2.70
N GLY A 559 26.93 -30.93 3.33
CA GLY A 559 26.78 -29.50 3.06
C GLY A 559 28.09 -28.79 2.70
N ILE A 560 27.98 -27.77 1.86
CA ILE A 560 29.00 -26.72 1.66
C ILE A 560 28.35 -25.34 1.64
N ALA A 561 28.98 -24.34 2.25
CA ALA A 561 28.57 -22.95 2.22
C ALA A 561 29.73 -22.03 1.81
N GLY A 562 29.42 -20.92 1.15
CA GLY A 562 30.36 -19.81 0.94
C GLY A 562 30.36 -18.83 2.12
N LEU A 563 31.27 -17.86 2.08
CA LEU A 563 31.26 -16.71 3.00
C LEU A 563 31.19 -15.41 2.21
N LEU A 564 30.40 -14.47 2.72
CA LEU A 564 30.44 -13.08 2.30
C LEU A 564 31.13 -12.23 3.37
N SER A 565 31.77 -11.15 2.95
CA SER A 565 32.35 -10.14 3.84
C SER A 565 31.90 -8.75 3.45
N ASP A 566 31.72 -7.89 4.46
CA ASP A 566 31.48 -6.45 4.28
C ASP A 566 32.78 -5.66 4.06
N GLY A 567 33.95 -6.31 4.09
CA GLY A 567 35.25 -5.66 4.03
C GLY A 567 35.67 -4.93 5.32
N ALA A 568 34.82 -4.87 6.34
CA ALA A 568 35.07 -4.27 7.64
C ALA A 568 35.26 -5.31 8.76
N GLY A 569 35.32 -6.60 8.40
CA GLY A 569 35.56 -7.71 9.31
C GLY A 569 34.29 -8.39 9.83
N SER A 570 33.12 -8.04 9.28
CA SER A 570 31.91 -8.84 9.44
C SER A 570 31.84 -9.91 8.36
N TYR A 571 31.37 -11.09 8.75
CA TYR A 571 31.26 -12.25 7.87
C TYR A 571 29.91 -12.93 8.10
N VAL A 572 29.29 -13.37 7.01
CA VAL A 572 28.06 -14.17 7.05
C VAL A 572 28.19 -15.37 6.13
N SER A 573 27.60 -16.50 6.53
CA SER A 573 27.42 -17.65 5.64
C SER A 573 26.57 -17.24 4.45
N ALA A 574 27.08 -17.54 3.27
CA ALA A 574 26.52 -17.16 1.98
C ALA A 574 25.69 -18.30 1.39
N ASN A 575 25.62 -18.28 0.05
CA ASN A 575 25.09 -19.36 -0.77
C ASN A 575 25.54 -20.73 -0.24
N SER A 576 24.61 -21.66 -0.15
CA SER A 576 24.86 -23.00 0.39
C SER A 576 24.29 -24.08 -0.52
N LEU A 577 24.95 -25.22 -0.55
CA LEU A 577 24.51 -26.43 -1.24
C LEU A 577 24.46 -27.57 -0.25
N VAL A 578 23.36 -28.29 -0.25
CA VAL A 578 23.14 -29.47 0.56
C VAL A 578 22.75 -30.64 -0.33
N VAL A 579 23.32 -31.82 -0.06
CA VAL A 579 23.00 -33.08 -0.71
C VAL A 579 22.67 -34.11 0.36
N ALA A 580 21.46 -34.66 0.33
CA ALA A 580 21.02 -35.70 1.24
C ALA A 580 21.02 -37.07 0.57
N LEU A 581 21.47 -38.09 1.30
CA LEU A 581 21.54 -39.47 0.86
C LEU A 581 20.57 -40.34 1.65
N THR A 582 19.78 -41.13 0.92
CA THR A 582 19.03 -42.26 1.47
C THR A 582 19.95 -43.27 2.19
N PRO A 583 19.42 -44.13 3.07
CA PRO A 583 20.21 -45.18 3.74
C PRO A 583 20.93 -46.15 2.79
N SER A 584 20.44 -46.30 1.55
CA SER A 584 21.07 -47.10 0.49
C SER A 584 22.22 -46.37 -0.23
N GLY A 585 22.47 -45.09 0.08
CA GLY A 585 23.52 -44.28 -0.52
C GLY A 585 23.13 -43.55 -1.80
N SER A 586 21.89 -43.69 -2.28
CA SER A 586 21.36 -42.87 -3.39
C SER A 586 20.98 -41.46 -2.94
N VAL A 587 21.10 -40.48 -3.83
CA VAL A 587 20.68 -39.08 -3.57
C VAL A 587 19.17 -39.02 -3.37
N ALA A 588 18.76 -38.59 -2.18
CA ALA A 588 17.36 -38.40 -1.83
C ALA A 588 16.86 -37.04 -2.33
N TYR A 589 17.61 -35.98 -2.03
CA TYR A 589 17.39 -34.63 -2.53
C TYR A 589 18.69 -33.83 -2.52
N ALA A 590 18.72 -32.73 -3.26
CA ALA A 590 19.73 -31.71 -3.10
C ALA A 590 19.08 -30.34 -3.22
N PHE A 591 19.55 -29.38 -2.43
CA PHE A 591 19.09 -27.99 -2.55
C PHE A 591 20.25 -27.00 -2.52
N PHE A 592 20.07 -25.91 -3.25
CA PHE A 592 20.95 -24.76 -3.31
C PHE A 592 20.17 -23.52 -2.84
N ASP A 593 20.62 -22.95 -1.74
CA ASP A 593 20.11 -21.67 -1.24
C ASP A 593 21.05 -20.58 -1.72
N ALA A 594 20.57 -19.70 -2.60
CA ALA A 594 21.29 -18.49 -2.94
C ALA A 594 21.16 -17.46 -1.79
N PHE A 595 22.22 -16.73 -1.47
CA PHE A 595 22.22 -15.75 -0.38
C PHE A 595 21.23 -14.62 -0.68
N GLY A 596 20.20 -14.52 0.16
CA GLY A 596 19.05 -13.64 -0.06
C GLY A 596 18.31 -13.93 -1.36
N GLY A 597 18.52 -15.13 -1.92
CA GLY A 597 17.98 -15.64 -3.17
C GLY A 597 16.85 -16.66 -2.96
N PRO A 598 16.30 -17.24 -4.04
CA PRO A 598 15.38 -18.35 -3.89
C PRO A 598 16.15 -19.64 -3.54
N ARG A 599 15.41 -20.65 -3.10
CA ARG A 599 15.90 -22.01 -2.95
C ARG A 599 15.65 -22.79 -4.23
N TYR A 600 16.66 -23.51 -4.69
CA TYR A 600 16.56 -24.45 -5.80
C TYR A 600 16.71 -25.88 -5.28
N GLU A 601 15.92 -26.82 -5.76
CA GLU A 601 15.88 -28.20 -5.27
C GLU A 601 15.70 -29.23 -6.39
N CYS A 602 16.22 -30.43 -6.17
CA CYS A 602 15.86 -31.64 -6.91
C CYS A 602 15.55 -32.77 -5.92
N ARG A 603 14.76 -33.76 -6.35
CA ARG A 603 14.46 -34.96 -5.55
C ARG A 603 14.62 -36.23 -6.37
N GLY A 604 15.10 -37.29 -5.73
CA GLY A 604 15.25 -38.62 -6.30
C GLY A 604 15.95 -38.61 -7.66
N SER A 605 15.31 -39.16 -8.69
CA SER A 605 15.84 -39.20 -10.05
C SER A 605 15.98 -37.82 -10.71
N GLY A 606 15.31 -36.80 -10.19
CA GLY A 606 15.49 -35.41 -10.65
C GLY A 606 16.88 -34.85 -10.32
N CYS A 607 17.62 -35.47 -9.40
CA CYS A 607 18.99 -35.10 -9.05
C CYS A 607 20.05 -35.74 -9.95
N ALA A 608 19.73 -35.90 -11.25
CA ALA A 608 20.71 -36.39 -12.22
C ALA A 608 21.94 -35.48 -12.27
N GLY A 609 23.13 -36.07 -12.44
CA GLY A 609 24.40 -35.34 -12.44
C GLY A 609 25.10 -35.25 -11.06
N ILE A 610 24.41 -35.59 -9.97
CA ILE A 610 25.05 -35.68 -8.64
C ILE A 610 25.62 -37.08 -8.41
N THR A 611 26.90 -37.14 -8.07
CA THR A 611 27.57 -38.38 -7.64
C THR A 611 28.23 -38.17 -6.29
N VAL A 612 28.07 -39.15 -5.40
CA VAL A 612 28.67 -39.13 -4.06
C VAL A 612 29.45 -40.42 -3.83
N THR A 613 30.71 -40.30 -3.42
CA THR A 613 31.54 -41.47 -3.14
C THR A 613 31.17 -42.11 -1.80
N GLY A 614 31.61 -43.36 -1.62
CA GLY A 614 31.71 -43.94 -0.28
C GLY A 614 32.67 -43.13 0.61
N PRO A 615 32.61 -43.33 1.94
CA PRO A 615 33.57 -42.71 2.85
C PRO A 615 34.97 -43.25 2.55
N ASP A 616 35.96 -42.37 2.53
CA ASP A 616 37.36 -42.76 2.37
C ASP A 616 37.98 -43.24 3.70
N ALA A 617 39.30 -43.37 3.74
CA ALA A 617 40.01 -43.81 4.96
C ALA A 617 39.90 -42.81 6.13
N ALA A 618 39.64 -41.54 5.86
CA ALA A 618 39.40 -40.50 6.84
C ALA A 618 37.90 -40.32 7.15
N GLY A 619 37.02 -41.07 6.48
CA GLY A 619 35.57 -40.95 6.58
C GLY A 619 34.98 -39.84 5.72
N GLU A 620 35.80 -39.16 4.91
CA GLU A 620 35.39 -38.07 4.03
C GLU A 620 34.65 -38.59 2.81
N ARG A 621 33.76 -37.77 2.25
CA ARG A 621 32.98 -38.12 1.05
C ARG A 621 33.14 -37.03 0.00
N GLN A 622 33.43 -37.44 -1.23
CA GLN A 622 33.47 -36.52 -2.36
C GLN A 622 32.09 -36.43 -3.00
N VAL A 623 31.59 -35.21 -3.15
CA VAL A 623 30.38 -34.87 -3.90
C VAL A 623 30.80 -34.21 -5.21
N ARG A 624 30.34 -34.72 -6.34
CA ARG A 624 30.58 -34.15 -7.68
C ARG A 624 29.25 -33.87 -8.37
N LEU A 625 29.16 -32.69 -8.97
CA LEU A 625 28.03 -32.21 -9.76
C LEU A 625 28.50 -32.03 -11.21
N ASP A 626 27.72 -32.55 -12.15
CA ASP A 626 28.01 -32.49 -13.59
C ASP A 626 26.78 -31.94 -14.31
N ALA A 627 26.78 -30.63 -14.53
CA ALA A 627 25.64 -29.86 -15.05
C ALA A 627 24.29 -30.22 -14.38
N THR A 628 24.30 -30.44 -13.07
CA THR A 628 23.11 -30.81 -12.29
C THR A 628 22.10 -29.67 -12.31
N VAL A 629 20.86 -29.93 -12.71
CA VAL A 629 19.80 -28.92 -12.74
C VAL A 629 18.93 -29.04 -11.49
N LEU A 630 18.88 -27.97 -10.70
CA LEU A 630 17.96 -27.79 -9.58
C LEU A 630 16.82 -26.85 -10.03
N GLN A 631 15.58 -27.11 -9.61
CA GLN A 631 14.42 -26.26 -9.91
C GLN A 631 14.11 -25.36 -8.73
N GLU A 632 13.73 -24.10 -8.96
CA GLU A 632 13.31 -23.25 -7.86
C GLU A 632 12.05 -23.83 -7.18
N THR A 633 12.08 -23.89 -5.85
CA THR A 633 10.94 -24.26 -5.03
C THR A 633 10.03 -23.03 -4.87
N GLY A 634 8.90 -23.03 -5.58
CA GLY A 634 7.87 -22.00 -5.42
C GLY A 634 7.03 -22.18 -4.17
N THR A 635 6.17 -21.20 -3.91
CA THR A 635 5.19 -21.23 -2.83
C THR A 635 4.28 -22.46 -2.95
N GLY A 636 4.10 -23.18 -1.84
CA GLY A 636 3.31 -24.40 -1.79
C GLY A 636 3.94 -25.61 -2.46
N GLY A 637 5.25 -25.60 -2.68
CA GLY A 637 5.98 -26.71 -3.31
C GLY A 637 5.84 -26.76 -4.83
N LEU A 638 5.18 -25.76 -5.43
CA LEU A 638 5.04 -25.66 -6.88
C LEU A 638 6.41 -25.52 -7.54
N ALA A 639 6.61 -26.23 -8.65
CA ALA A 639 7.73 -25.95 -9.54
C ALA A 639 7.64 -24.49 -10.02
N ALA A 640 8.66 -23.69 -9.73
CA ALA A 640 8.80 -22.37 -10.31
C ALA A 640 9.35 -22.47 -11.75
N ASP A 641 9.44 -21.33 -12.42
CA ASP A 641 9.90 -21.15 -13.80
C ASP A 641 11.42 -20.94 -13.90
N ARG A 642 12.16 -21.03 -12.78
CA ARG A 642 13.61 -20.88 -12.73
C ARG A 642 14.30 -22.19 -12.37
N SER A 643 15.50 -22.34 -12.89
CA SER A 643 16.43 -23.40 -12.50
C SER A 643 17.80 -22.84 -12.16
N ALA A 644 18.60 -23.62 -11.44
CA ALA A 644 20.03 -23.39 -11.29
C ALA A 644 20.80 -24.61 -11.82
N THR A 645 21.76 -24.38 -12.70
CA THR A 645 22.67 -25.43 -13.17
C THR A 645 23.94 -25.40 -12.34
N LEU A 646 24.29 -26.53 -11.72
CA LEU A 646 25.43 -26.65 -10.82
C LEU A 646 26.51 -27.56 -11.42
N ASP A 647 27.75 -27.11 -11.34
CA ASP A 647 28.93 -27.86 -11.79
C ASP A 647 30.06 -27.76 -10.76
N GLY A 648 30.81 -28.85 -10.57
CA GLY A 648 32.00 -28.85 -9.73
C GLY A 648 32.01 -29.94 -8.67
N SER A 649 32.67 -29.70 -7.54
CA SER A 649 32.76 -30.69 -6.47
C SER A 649 33.14 -30.10 -5.12
N PHE A 650 32.84 -30.84 -4.06
CA PHE A 650 33.34 -30.57 -2.71
C PHE A 650 33.59 -31.88 -1.95
N VAL A 651 34.30 -31.78 -0.82
CA VAL A 651 34.59 -32.90 0.07
C VAL A 651 33.94 -32.64 1.42
N ALA A 652 32.93 -33.44 1.77
CA ALA A 652 32.27 -33.38 3.06
C ALA A 652 33.12 -34.10 4.14
N PRO A 653 33.20 -33.52 5.36
CA PRO A 653 33.96 -34.11 6.47
C PRO A 653 33.36 -35.45 6.92
N PRO A 654 34.07 -36.24 7.75
CA PRO A 654 33.47 -37.41 8.38
C PRO A 654 32.23 -37.07 9.21
N GLU A 655 31.36 -38.07 9.39
CA GLU A 655 30.24 -37.97 10.33
C GLU A 655 30.78 -37.80 11.75
N PRO A 656 30.28 -36.82 12.53
CA PRO A 656 30.81 -36.48 13.85
C PRO A 656 30.61 -37.55 14.92
#